data_AF-A0A4S2LGA3-F1
#
_entry.id   AF-A0A4S2LGA3-F1
#
_cell.length_a   1.000
_cell.length_b   1.000
_cell.length_c   1.000
_cell.angle_alpha   90.00
_cell.angle_beta   90.00
_cell.angle_gamma   90.00
#
_symmetry.space_group_name_H-M   'P 1'
#
loop_
_entity.id
_entity.type
_entity.pdbx_description
1 polymer ?
#
loop_
_entity_poly.entity_id
_entity_poly.type
_entity_poly.pdbx_seq_one_letter_code
_entity_poly.pdbx_strand_id
1 'polypeptide(L)'
;MRALPAFSLRVAFYLYPQSTCHNKSPDTASTMKQIFKPKVFLMIGCLVLLFTMWMLRTIMVSPECSSNENLKTGQLKMHYIRRNLIRAFRASRSSEARLLIEKALLTLGLFETESDSLPDEPNPLQRPEVCPEYWGDLSKDKVYFENIYKTETCDRIPLEELVEILLYADTCTDGKYLVDRIRLVYPNIHIQMALGTGWIESACSELPNVHVYIHAKDNGVTWEKLSRFGPTKYLLIGRNMVDFTHYTDIDRMLRVMNSLQVDVVGGAVRLEPEGQWYPGCYQSTLRNFTLRIHPGYDLSAQSCAYCDYIASPFLVRRRFFQTAMQSSTLSGPVAFVQMFLDSMYRTGVPASNTVACADVLFHVAGKRYGLQSRGISETPKSSWFALAKQWVLNRIVLPGGFDYHWTCDEVNIDCEAYKHVGVVLPGCCIEELARCLKGFLTLAFMHNVSAFPVGGTLLGPVKFDGGFLPWERDADVVWDAYKYPIIDGSIRKSLEKVYGCKLGQLVYTTHFGLNISACSEITNNSCIYYQLSSKSWRIELYGDPIITVHRLWGLRNVTKINLNGMWVTAPPNPGRYVRNAYGDNILGHVQHWRDYGLPTGWARYANVENEQFRICPKQFARHSCLRGNYLSAGNIQFQDSVL
;
A
#
# COMPACT_ATOMS: atom_id res chain seq x y z
N MET A 1 -13.08 26.78 53.26
CA MET A 1 -14.24 27.56 52.74
C MET A 1 -13.99 27.72 51.23
N ARG A 2 -14.74 27.25 50.24
CA ARG A 2 -16.06 26.59 50.03
C ARG A 2 -15.80 25.51 48.95
N ALA A 3 -16.03 24.21 49.13
CA ALA A 3 -17.29 23.44 49.05
C ALA A 3 -18.07 23.56 47.71
N LEU A 4 -17.81 22.58 46.80
CA LEU A 4 -18.72 21.71 46.00
C LEU A 4 -19.83 22.34 45.10
N PRO A 5 -20.28 21.68 43.99
CA PRO A 5 -20.61 20.26 43.94
C PRO A 5 -20.20 19.43 42.70
N ALA A 6 -20.16 18.13 42.95
CA ALA A 6 -20.07 17.04 42.00
C ALA A 6 -21.39 16.87 41.22
N PHE A 7 -21.30 16.68 39.91
CA PHE A 7 -22.41 16.23 39.07
C PHE A 7 -22.23 14.76 38.70
N SER A 8 -23.17 13.95 39.19
CA SER A 8 -23.45 12.58 38.75
C SER A 8 -24.33 12.65 37.51
N LEU A 9 -23.92 11.99 36.42
CA LEU A 9 -24.83 11.72 35.29
C LEU A 9 -24.98 10.21 35.13
N ARG A 10 -26.21 9.75 35.43
CA ARG A 10 -26.70 8.40 35.21
C ARG A 10 -26.92 8.19 33.71
N VAL A 11 -26.35 7.11 33.16
CA VAL A 11 -26.71 6.64 31.82
C VAL A 11 -27.85 5.62 31.97
N ALA A 12 -28.95 5.92 31.30
CA ALA A 12 -30.13 5.07 31.18
C ALA A 12 -29.83 3.91 30.21
N PHE A 13 -30.05 2.68 30.67
CA PHE A 13 -30.13 1.51 29.82
C PHE A 13 -31.58 1.34 29.34
N TYR A 14 -31.80 1.42 28.03
CA TYR A 14 -33.03 0.98 27.40
C TYR A 14 -33.04 -0.56 27.33
N LEU A 15 -34.05 -1.14 27.97
CA LEU A 15 -34.40 -2.57 27.92
C LEU A 15 -35.17 -2.87 26.63
N TYR A 16 -34.73 -3.89 25.89
CA TYR A 16 -35.60 -4.66 24.98
C TYR A 16 -36.31 -5.78 25.76
N PRO A 17 -37.49 -6.24 25.31
CA PRO A 17 -38.46 -6.92 26.15
C PRO A 17 -38.16 -8.40 26.36
N GLN A 18 -38.66 -8.87 27.50
CA GLN A 18 -38.68 -10.24 27.98
C GLN A 18 -39.49 -11.15 27.05
N SER A 19 -38.97 -12.37 26.82
CA SER A 19 -39.80 -13.56 26.68
C SER A 19 -39.42 -14.53 27.80
N THR A 20 -40.41 -14.76 28.66
CA THR A 20 -40.41 -15.57 29.88
C THR A 20 -40.30 -17.07 29.60
N CYS A 21 -39.55 -17.79 30.44
CA CYS A 21 -39.90 -19.15 30.88
C CYS A 21 -39.35 -19.37 32.30
N HIS A 22 -40.27 -19.55 33.25
CA HIS A 22 -40.01 -19.89 34.65
C HIS A 22 -39.56 -21.34 34.80
N ASN A 23 -38.58 -21.62 35.68
CA ASN A 23 -38.80 -22.48 36.85
C ASN A 23 -37.61 -22.48 37.86
N LYS A 24 -37.94 -22.01 39.06
CA LYS A 24 -37.54 -22.39 40.44
C LYS A 24 -36.08 -22.74 40.82
N SER A 25 -35.60 -21.98 41.81
CA SER A 25 -34.50 -22.19 42.78
C SER A 25 -34.83 -23.32 43.81
N PRO A 26 -33.94 -23.82 44.70
CA PRO A 26 -33.26 -23.01 45.74
C PRO A 26 -31.74 -23.27 45.98
N ASP A 27 -31.04 -22.16 46.23
CA ASP A 27 -30.02 -21.87 47.26
C ASP A 27 -29.24 -23.01 47.95
N THR A 28 -27.92 -22.84 48.02
CA THR A 28 -27.18 -22.90 49.30
C THR A 28 -25.84 -22.15 49.19
N ALA A 29 -25.49 -21.48 50.28
CA ALA A 29 -24.37 -20.57 50.42
C ALA A 29 -23.13 -21.21 51.08
N SER A 30 -22.00 -20.53 50.89
CA SER A 30 -20.92 -20.29 51.87
C SER A 30 -19.63 -21.16 51.83
N THR A 31 -18.52 -20.45 51.59
CA THR A 31 -17.18 -20.46 52.24
C THR A 31 -16.38 -21.76 52.43
N MET A 32 -15.19 -21.86 51.81
CA MET A 32 -13.90 -21.98 52.52
C MET A 32 -12.66 -21.88 51.59
N LYS A 33 -11.56 -21.42 52.20
CA LYS A 33 -10.21 -21.17 51.66
C LYS A 33 -9.33 -22.45 51.61
N GLN A 34 -8.29 -22.34 50.78
CA GLN A 34 -6.94 -22.94 50.84
C GLN A 34 -6.62 -24.30 50.16
N ILE A 35 -5.77 -24.17 49.11
CA ILE A 35 -4.52 -24.92 48.77
C ILE A 35 -4.63 -26.42 48.47
N PHE A 36 -4.38 -26.82 47.20
CA PHE A 36 -3.37 -27.81 46.76
C PHE A 36 -3.32 -27.89 45.20
N LYS A 37 -2.11 -28.04 44.62
CA LYS A 37 -1.78 -28.14 43.17
C LYS A 37 -2.20 -29.51 42.55
N PRO A 38 -1.82 -29.87 41.30
CA PRO A 38 -2.32 -29.44 40.00
C PRO A 38 -2.95 -30.63 39.20
N LYS A 39 -4.23 -30.56 38.83
CA LYS A 39 -4.83 -31.46 37.81
C LYS A 39 -5.88 -30.69 37.00
N VAL A 40 -5.43 -29.85 36.07
CA VAL A 40 -6.33 -29.04 35.22
C VAL A 40 -6.21 -29.37 33.72
N PHE A 41 -5.22 -30.16 33.29
CA PHE A 41 -5.06 -30.46 31.86
C PHE A 41 -5.99 -31.56 31.30
N LEU A 42 -6.71 -32.31 32.13
CA LEU A 42 -7.62 -33.38 31.66
C LEU A 42 -9.11 -32.97 31.62
N MET A 43 -9.51 -31.89 32.32
CA MET A 43 -10.91 -31.42 32.31
C MET A 43 -11.24 -30.48 31.15
N ILE A 44 -10.27 -29.74 30.62
CA ILE A 44 -10.50 -28.81 29.49
C ILE A 44 -10.75 -29.59 28.18
N GLY A 45 -10.09 -30.74 27.99
CA GLY A 45 -10.32 -31.61 26.83
C GLY A 45 -11.73 -32.20 26.78
N CYS A 46 -12.27 -32.64 27.93
CA CYS A 46 -13.65 -33.13 28.02
C CYS A 46 -14.68 -32.00 27.87
N LEU A 47 -14.41 -30.81 28.39
CA LEU A 47 -15.30 -29.65 28.23
C LEU A 47 -15.35 -29.14 26.78
N VAL A 48 -14.23 -29.16 26.05
CA VAL A 48 -14.22 -28.79 24.62
C VAL A 48 -14.94 -29.83 23.77
N LEU A 49 -14.78 -31.14 24.06
CA LEU A 49 -15.51 -32.21 23.38
C LEU A 49 -17.01 -32.22 23.70
N LEU A 50 -17.40 -31.91 24.94
CA LEU A 50 -18.81 -31.77 25.31
C LEU A 50 -19.42 -30.49 24.75
N PHE A 51 -18.66 -29.39 24.61
CA PHE A 51 -19.13 -28.15 23.99
C PHE A 51 -19.24 -28.27 22.46
N THR A 52 -18.33 -29.02 21.81
CA THR A 52 -18.45 -29.32 20.37
C THR A 52 -19.55 -30.33 20.09
N MET A 53 -19.75 -31.36 20.93
CA MET A 53 -20.90 -32.26 20.81
C MET A 53 -22.23 -31.59 21.14
N TRP A 54 -22.25 -30.63 22.07
CA TRP A 54 -23.45 -29.81 22.35
C TRP A 54 -23.75 -28.87 21.20
N MET A 55 -22.75 -28.16 20.65
CA MET A 55 -22.89 -27.34 19.43
C MET A 55 -23.38 -28.16 18.23
N LEU A 56 -22.83 -29.36 18.01
CA LEU A 56 -23.26 -30.27 16.94
C LEU A 56 -24.69 -30.81 17.15
N ARG A 57 -25.13 -31.01 18.40
CA ARG A 57 -26.52 -31.39 18.70
C ARG A 57 -27.52 -30.24 18.58
N THR A 58 -27.14 -29.01 18.92
CA THR A 58 -27.99 -27.82 18.69
C THR A 58 -28.12 -27.42 17.22
N ILE A 59 -27.28 -27.96 16.33
CA ILE A 59 -27.39 -27.74 14.88
C ILE A 59 -28.31 -28.79 14.20
N MET A 60 -28.71 -29.88 14.87
CA MET A 60 -29.50 -30.95 14.24
C MET A 60 -30.94 -31.16 14.76
N VAL A 61 -31.50 -30.26 15.59
CA VAL A 61 -32.94 -30.35 15.94
C VAL A 61 -33.58 -28.96 16.01
N SER A 62 -33.95 -28.43 14.84
CA SER A 62 -35.22 -27.72 14.61
C SER A 62 -35.34 -27.46 13.11
N PRO A 63 -36.18 -28.19 12.37
CA PRO A 63 -36.60 -27.76 11.05
C PRO A 63 -37.59 -26.60 11.22
N GLU A 64 -37.52 -25.64 10.32
CA GLU A 64 -38.35 -24.43 10.21
C GLU A 64 -37.84 -23.19 10.98
N CYS A 65 -37.61 -22.13 10.19
CA CYS A 65 -37.18 -20.76 10.54
C CYS A 65 -35.66 -20.51 10.76
N SER A 66 -34.86 -20.60 9.70
CA SER A 66 -33.65 -19.76 9.55
C SER A 66 -33.66 -19.12 8.17
N SER A 67 -33.85 -17.81 8.16
CA SER A 67 -34.05 -16.95 7.01
C SER A 67 -32.82 -16.84 6.11
N ASN A 68 -33.10 -16.47 4.84
CA ASN A 68 -32.20 -16.13 3.74
C ASN A 68 -31.06 -15.14 4.13
N GLU A 69 -31.17 -14.44 5.26
CA GLU A 69 -30.15 -13.52 5.78
C GLU A 69 -28.92 -14.22 6.38
N ASN A 70 -29.07 -15.38 7.01
CA ASN A 70 -27.95 -16.12 7.59
C ASN A 70 -27.04 -16.72 6.51
N LEU A 71 -27.62 -17.15 5.39
CA LEU A 71 -26.90 -17.66 4.23
C LEU A 71 -26.11 -16.54 3.53
N LYS A 72 -26.76 -15.39 3.30
CA LYS A 72 -26.09 -14.19 2.75
C LYS A 72 -24.95 -13.70 3.65
N THR A 73 -25.16 -13.71 4.97
CA THR A 73 -24.13 -13.32 5.96
C THR A 73 -22.96 -14.30 5.98
N GLY A 74 -23.22 -15.61 5.83
CA GLY A 74 -22.20 -16.65 5.70
C GLY A 74 -21.37 -16.49 4.42
N GLN A 75 -22.02 -16.28 3.28
CA GLN A 75 -21.36 -16.03 1.99
C GLN A 75 -20.51 -14.76 2.02
N LEU A 76 -21.00 -13.66 2.61
CA LEU A 76 -20.24 -12.42 2.80
C LEU A 76 -18.98 -12.63 3.65
N LYS A 77 -19.09 -13.38 4.75
CA LYS A 77 -17.94 -13.71 5.61
C LYS A 77 -16.93 -14.60 4.90
N MET A 78 -17.39 -15.57 4.10
CA MET A 78 -16.51 -16.44 3.31
C MET A 78 -15.80 -15.67 2.19
N HIS A 79 -16.49 -14.77 1.50
CA HIS A 79 -15.86 -13.86 0.53
C HIS A 79 -14.81 -12.95 1.20
N TYR A 80 -15.10 -12.47 2.41
CA TYR A 80 -14.15 -11.67 3.19
C TYR A 80 -12.91 -12.47 3.60
N ILE A 81 -13.07 -13.72 4.06
CA ILE A 81 -11.95 -14.62 4.41
C ILE A 81 -11.12 -14.93 3.17
N ARG A 82 -11.77 -15.30 2.05
CA ARG A 82 -11.12 -15.56 0.76
C ARG A 82 -10.30 -14.35 0.32
N ARG A 83 -10.87 -13.15 0.37
CA ARG A 83 -10.19 -11.90 0.00
C ARG A 83 -8.95 -11.65 0.86
N ASN A 84 -9.02 -11.89 2.17
CA ASN A 84 -7.88 -11.69 3.05
C ASN A 84 -6.79 -12.75 2.88
N LEU A 85 -7.16 -14.01 2.64
CA LEU A 85 -6.20 -15.06 2.33
C LEU A 85 -5.50 -14.81 0.99
N ILE A 86 -6.24 -14.38 -0.04
CA ILE A 86 -5.64 -13.92 -1.29
C ILE A 86 -4.66 -12.78 -1.02
N ARG A 87 -5.06 -11.73 -0.30
CA ARG A 87 -4.16 -10.62 0.05
C ARG A 87 -2.92 -11.09 0.83
N ALA A 88 -3.07 -12.05 1.73
CA ALA A 88 -1.95 -12.66 2.45
C ALA A 88 -1.04 -13.46 1.51
N PHE A 89 -1.59 -14.18 0.53
CA PHE A 89 -0.85 -14.86 -0.52
C PHE A 89 -0.01 -13.85 -1.33
N ARG A 90 -0.61 -12.71 -1.71
CA ARG A 90 0.07 -11.59 -2.43
C ARG A 90 1.23 -11.01 -1.63
N ALA A 91 1.00 -10.75 -0.34
CA ALA A 91 2.01 -10.18 0.55
C ALA A 91 3.11 -11.19 0.92
N SER A 92 2.85 -12.50 0.76
CA SER A 92 3.82 -13.53 1.06
C SER A 92 4.94 -13.55 0.03
N ARG A 93 6.18 -13.38 0.50
CA ARG A 93 7.41 -13.59 -0.29
C ARG A 93 7.92 -15.03 -0.22
N SER A 94 7.39 -15.86 0.68
CA SER A 94 7.79 -17.27 0.83
C SER A 94 6.87 -18.16 0.01
N SER A 95 7.46 -19.01 -0.84
CA SER A 95 6.75 -20.04 -1.60
C SER A 95 6.00 -21.00 -0.67
N GLU A 96 6.59 -21.36 0.46
CA GLU A 96 5.95 -22.23 1.45
C GLU A 96 4.75 -21.56 2.13
N ALA A 97 4.86 -20.29 2.50
CA ALA A 97 3.72 -19.55 3.03
C ALA A 97 2.62 -19.36 1.98
N ARG A 98 2.99 -19.19 0.69
CA ARG A 98 2.03 -19.20 -0.42
C ARG A 98 1.31 -20.54 -0.53
N LEU A 99 2.04 -21.66 -0.49
CA LEU A 99 1.47 -23.01 -0.51
C LEU A 99 0.55 -23.29 0.70
N LEU A 100 0.91 -22.79 1.89
CA LEU A 100 0.08 -22.92 3.09
C LEU A 100 -1.22 -22.11 2.99
N ILE A 101 -1.15 -20.91 2.41
CA ILE A 101 -2.33 -20.06 2.18
C ILE A 101 -3.19 -20.64 1.06
N GLU A 102 -2.59 -21.16 0.00
CA GLU A 102 -3.27 -21.89 -1.08
C GLU A 102 -3.97 -23.13 -0.52
N LYS A 103 -3.31 -23.90 0.34
CA LYS A 103 -3.91 -25.04 1.04
C LYS A 103 -5.05 -24.60 1.95
N ALA A 104 -4.95 -23.45 2.61
CA ALA A 104 -6.04 -22.89 3.41
C ALA A 104 -7.22 -22.46 2.52
N LEU A 105 -6.96 -21.86 1.35
CA LEU A 105 -7.98 -21.55 0.35
C LEU A 105 -8.67 -22.82 -0.16
N LEU A 106 -7.90 -23.87 -0.50
CA LEU A 106 -8.41 -25.18 -0.91
C LEU A 106 -9.28 -25.84 0.17
N THR A 107 -8.82 -25.81 1.42
CA THR A 107 -9.53 -26.42 2.57
C THR A 107 -10.85 -25.70 2.88
N LEU A 108 -10.98 -24.43 2.50
CA LEU A 108 -12.24 -23.69 2.58
C LEU A 108 -13.23 -24.02 1.44
N GLY A 109 -12.95 -25.03 0.60
CA GLY A 109 -13.80 -25.47 -0.50
C GLY A 109 -13.75 -24.57 -1.74
N LEU A 110 -12.62 -23.87 -1.97
CA LEU A 110 -12.55 -22.78 -2.95
C LEU A 110 -11.84 -23.11 -4.28
N PHE A 111 -11.68 -24.40 -4.58
CA PHE A 111 -11.37 -24.88 -5.94
C PHE A 111 -12.18 -26.16 -6.23
N GLU A 112 -13.50 -26.08 -6.14
CA GLU A 112 -14.33 -26.94 -6.98
C GLU A 112 -14.60 -26.18 -8.27
N THR A 113 -13.99 -26.66 -9.36
CA THR A 113 -14.53 -26.52 -10.71
C THR A 113 -15.75 -27.42 -10.80
N GLU A 114 -16.85 -27.04 -10.13
CA GLU A 114 -18.16 -27.57 -10.43
C GLU A 114 -19.15 -26.42 -10.51
N SER A 115 -20.00 -26.55 -11.52
CA SER A 115 -21.00 -25.61 -11.98
C SER A 115 -22.05 -25.33 -10.90
N ASP A 116 -21.79 -24.38 -10.01
CA ASP A 116 -22.87 -23.77 -9.22
C ASP A 116 -23.55 -22.67 -10.04
N SER A 117 -24.30 -23.16 -11.04
CA SER A 117 -25.48 -22.49 -11.54
C SER A 117 -26.53 -22.43 -10.42
N LEU A 118 -26.55 -21.32 -9.69
CA LEU A 118 -27.79 -20.76 -9.18
C LEU A 118 -27.88 -19.33 -9.69
N PRO A 119 -28.51 -19.10 -10.86
CA PRO A 119 -29.08 -17.80 -11.12
C PRO A 119 -30.11 -17.52 -10.03
N ASP A 120 -30.13 -16.32 -9.48
CA ASP A 120 -31.41 -15.74 -9.02
C ASP A 120 -32.43 -16.07 -10.10
N GLU A 121 -33.55 -16.73 -9.77
CA GLU A 121 -34.58 -17.06 -10.76
C GLU A 121 -34.82 -15.82 -11.61
N PRO A 122 -34.46 -15.85 -12.91
CA PRO A 122 -34.59 -14.68 -13.75
C PRO A 122 -36.05 -14.33 -13.75
N ASN A 123 -36.40 -13.13 -13.28
CA ASN A 123 -37.75 -12.63 -13.41
C ASN A 123 -38.09 -12.73 -14.91
N PRO A 124 -39.00 -13.63 -15.33
CA PRO A 124 -39.12 -14.04 -16.73
C PRO A 124 -39.62 -12.92 -17.65
N LEU A 125 -39.89 -11.75 -17.08
CA LEU A 125 -40.32 -10.53 -17.75
C LEU A 125 -39.17 -9.53 -18.04
N GLN A 126 -37.93 -9.77 -17.58
CA GLN A 126 -36.81 -8.83 -17.77
C GLN A 126 -35.76 -9.39 -18.74
N ARG A 127 -35.53 -8.67 -19.85
CA ARG A 127 -34.50 -9.01 -20.84
C ARG A 127 -33.11 -9.03 -20.18
N PRO A 128 -32.28 -10.05 -20.42
CA PRO A 128 -30.91 -10.10 -19.89
C PRO A 128 -30.03 -9.01 -20.53
N GLU A 129 -28.97 -8.60 -19.83
CA GLU A 129 -27.98 -7.66 -20.36
C GLU A 129 -27.01 -8.32 -21.36
N VAL A 130 -26.81 -9.62 -21.23
CA VAL A 130 -25.87 -10.42 -22.03
C VAL A 130 -26.46 -11.78 -22.34
N CYS A 131 -26.13 -12.32 -23.50
CA CYS A 131 -26.41 -13.71 -23.81
C CYS A 131 -25.26 -14.62 -23.34
N PRO A 132 -25.54 -15.87 -22.96
CA PRO A 132 -24.51 -16.84 -22.60
C PRO A 132 -23.51 -17.09 -23.74
N GLU A 133 -22.27 -17.39 -23.36
CA GLU A 133 -21.21 -17.80 -24.28
C GLU A 133 -20.93 -19.30 -24.11
N TYR A 134 -20.66 -19.99 -25.21
CA TYR A 134 -20.35 -21.41 -25.21
C TYR A 134 -19.13 -21.70 -26.11
N TRP A 135 -18.45 -22.79 -25.79
CA TRP A 135 -17.33 -23.30 -26.57
C TRP A 135 -17.85 -24.12 -27.76
N GLY A 136 -17.58 -23.67 -28.97
CA GLY A 136 -18.01 -24.29 -30.23
C GLY A 136 -17.09 -25.40 -30.74
N ASP A 137 -17.37 -25.84 -31.97
CA ASP A 137 -16.62 -26.92 -32.64
C ASP A 137 -15.30 -26.41 -33.25
N LEU A 138 -14.18 -26.93 -32.73
CA LEU A 138 -12.81 -26.64 -33.14
C LEU A 138 -12.48 -27.08 -34.58
N SER A 139 -13.23 -28.02 -35.14
CA SER A 139 -12.88 -28.63 -36.43
C SER A 139 -12.97 -27.67 -37.62
N LYS A 140 -13.75 -26.58 -37.47
CA LYS A 140 -14.09 -25.63 -38.55
C LYS A 140 -13.17 -24.41 -38.64
N ASP A 141 -12.31 -24.16 -37.66
CA ASP A 141 -11.48 -22.93 -37.56
C ASP A 141 -10.07 -23.21 -37.01
N LYS A 142 -9.41 -24.24 -37.53
CA LYS A 142 -8.12 -24.74 -37.00
C LYS A 142 -6.92 -23.80 -37.19
N VAL A 143 -7.04 -22.78 -38.03
CA VAL A 143 -5.91 -21.93 -38.42
C VAL A 143 -5.86 -20.64 -37.60
N TYR A 144 -7.01 -20.02 -37.34
CA TYR A 144 -7.09 -18.72 -36.66
C TYR A 144 -7.89 -18.76 -35.35
N PHE A 145 -8.71 -19.79 -35.13
CA PHE A 145 -9.46 -20.01 -33.89
C PHE A 145 -10.35 -18.81 -33.47
N GLU A 146 -10.73 -17.96 -34.42
CA GLU A 146 -11.49 -16.73 -34.16
C GLU A 146 -12.94 -17.00 -33.76
N ASN A 147 -13.52 -18.11 -34.23
CA ASN A 147 -14.95 -18.40 -34.08
C ASN A 147 -15.24 -19.59 -33.15
N ILE A 148 -14.31 -19.94 -32.25
CA ILE A 148 -14.53 -21.03 -31.28
C ILE A 148 -15.58 -20.61 -30.25
N TYR A 149 -15.36 -19.48 -29.59
CA TYR A 149 -16.31 -18.97 -28.62
C TYR A 149 -17.49 -18.34 -29.37
N LYS A 150 -18.69 -18.81 -29.05
CA LYS A 150 -19.92 -18.37 -29.70
C LYS A 150 -20.90 -17.89 -28.64
N THR A 151 -21.74 -16.94 -29.01
CA THR A 151 -22.78 -16.41 -28.15
C THR A 151 -24.11 -17.06 -28.53
N GLU A 152 -24.86 -17.55 -27.55
CA GLU A 152 -26.22 -18.05 -27.77
C GLU A 152 -27.14 -16.92 -28.22
N THR A 153 -28.08 -17.21 -29.13
CA THR A 153 -29.06 -16.20 -29.55
C THR A 153 -30.09 -16.00 -28.44
N CYS A 154 -30.22 -14.78 -27.92
CA CYS A 154 -31.21 -14.44 -26.89
C CYS A 154 -31.76 -13.00 -27.09
N ASP A 155 -33.00 -12.75 -26.63
CA ASP A 155 -33.62 -11.41 -26.65
C ASP A 155 -33.07 -10.57 -25.48
N ARG A 156 -31.88 -9.99 -25.68
CA ARG A 156 -31.21 -9.13 -24.70
C ARG A 156 -31.52 -7.65 -24.88
N ILE A 157 -31.22 -6.85 -23.86
CA ILE A 157 -31.23 -5.39 -23.97
C ILE A 157 -30.21 -4.95 -25.04
N PRO A 158 -30.58 -4.08 -26.00
CA PRO A 158 -29.65 -3.58 -27.03
C PRO A 158 -28.39 -2.95 -26.42
N LEU A 159 -27.25 -3.13 -27.09
CA LEU A 159 -25.96 -2.69 -26.56
C LEU A 159 -25.90 -1.16 -26.42
N GLU A 160 -26.51 -0.44 -27.36
CA GLU A 160 -26.63 1.02 -27.37
C GLU A 160 -27.44 1.58 -26.18
N GLU A 161 -28.32 0.77 -25.58
CA GLU A 161 -29.05 1.14 -24.36
C GLU A 161 -28.22 0.85 -23.09
N LEU A 162 -27.24 -0.05 -23.17
CA LEU A 162 -26.41 -0.50 -22.06
C LEU A 162 -25.09 0.26 -21.92
N VAL A 163 -24.45 0.61 -23.04
CA VAL A 163 -23.08 1.12 -23.07
C VAL A 163 -22.99 2.45 -23.84
N GLU A 164 -22.27 3.40 -23.26
CA GLU A 164 -21.83 4.63 -23.93
C GLU A 164 -20.30 4.68 -23.95
N ILE A 165 -19.70 5.08 -25.08
CA ILE A 165 -18.24 5.21 -25.21
C ILE A 165 -17.84 6.65 -24.92
N LEU A 166 -16.86 6.84 -24.04
CA LEU A 166 -16.27 8.15 -23.76
C LEU A 166 -14.89 8.23 -24.40
N LEU A 167 -14.64 9.26 -25.20
CA LEU A 167 -13.39 9.48 -25.93
C LEU A 167 -12.79 10.85 -25.60
N TYR A 168 -11.47 10.92 -25.71
CA TYR A 168 -10.72 12.17 -25.77
C TYR A 168 -9.74 12.10 -26.95
N ALA A 169 -9.71 13.13 -27.78
CA ALA A 169 -8.75 13.29 -28.87
C ALA A 169 -8.19 14.71 -28.90
N ASP A 170 -6.93 14.90 -29.31
CA ASP A 170 -6.37 16.26 -29.40
C ASP A 170 -6.90 17.01 -30.63
N THR A 171 -7.15 16.31 -31.73
CA THR A 171 -7.61 16.87 -33.01
C THR A 171 -8.93 16.25 -33.46
N CYS A 172 -9.68 16.98 -34.29
CA CYS A 172 -10.89 16.43 -34.90
C CYS A 172 -10.57 15.26 -35.84
N THR A 173 -9.48 15.33 -36.60
CA THR A 173 -9.07 14.26 -37.51
C THR A 173 -8.89 12.92 -36.80
N ASP A 174 -8.16 12.91 -35.67
CA ASP A 174 -7.92 11.69 -34.90
C ASP A 174 -9.23 11.17 -34.26
N GLY A 175 -10.03 12.09 -33.71
CA GLY A 175 -11.32 11.75 -33.12
C GLY A 175 -12.30 11.16 -34.13
N LYS A 176 -12.41 11.77 -35.32
CA LYS A 176 -13.23 11.26 -36.42
C LYS A 176 -12.76 9.89 -36.88
N TYR A 177 -11.45 9.71 -37.09
CA TYR A 177 -10.91 8.42 -37.48
C TYR A 177 -11.34 7.34 -36.49
N LEU A 178 -11.15 7.58 -35.19
CA LEU A 178 -11.53 6.61 -34.17
C LEU A 178 -13.03 6.33 -34.14
N VAL A 179 -13.88 7.35 -34.30
CA VAL A 179 -15.34 7.18 -34.41
C VAL A 179 -15.70 6.31 -35.62
N ASP A 180 -15.13 6.57 -36.79
CA ASP A 180 -15.40 5.79 -38.00
C ASP A 180 -15.04 4.31 -37.79
N ARG A 181 -13.92 4.04 -37.11
CA ARG A 181 -13.46 2.68 -36.78
C ARG A 181 -14.38 1.98 -35.78
N ILE A 182 -14.86 2.68 -34.75
CA ILE A 182 -15.88 2.17 -33.81
C ILE A 182 -17.15 1.81 -34.58
N ARG A 183 -17.60 2.66 -35.51
CA ARG A 183 -18.83 2.47 -36.27
C ARG A 183 -18.80 1.25 -37.20
N LEU A 184 -17.61 0.81 -37.64
CA LEU A 184 -17.47 -0.43 -38.41
C LEU A 184 -17.82 -1.69 -37.58
N VAL A 185 -17.70 -1.61 -36.25
CA VAL A 185 -17.95 -2.73 -35.33
C VAL A 185 -19.27 -2.57 -34.58
N TYR A 186 -19.54 -1.35 -34.09
CA TYR A 186 -20.74 -0.99 -33.33
C TYR A 186 -21.45 0.22 -33.96
N PRO A 187 -22.27 0.01 -35.02
CA PRO A 187 -22.85 1.10 -35.81
C PRO A 187 -23.70 2.09 -35.01
N ASN A 188 -24.42 1.64 -33.99
CA ASN A 188 -25.44 2.45 -33.30
C ASN A 188 -25.02 3.00 -31.92
N ILE A 189 -23.86 2.61 -31.39
CA ILE A 189 -23.49 2.94 -30.00
C ILE A 189 -23.35 4.45 -29.75
N HIS A 190 -23.77 4.94 -28.58
CA HIS A 190 -23.60 6.36 -28.25
C HIS A 190 -22.14 6.68 -27.91
N ILE A 191 -21.66 7.83 -28.40
CA ILE A 191 -20.28 8.29 -28.16
C ILE A 191 -20.30 9.73 -27.62
N GLN A 192 -19.60 9.97 -26.52
CA GLN A 192 -19.28 11.30 -26.02
C GLN A 192 -17.79 11.55 -26.28
N MET A 193 -17.46 12.59 -27.05
CA MET A 193 -16.09 12.88 -27.45
C MET A 193 -15.67 14.27 -26.99
N ALA A 194 -14.57 14.34 -26.25
CA ALA A 194 -13.87 15.58 -25.95
C ALA A 194 -12.73 15.82 -26.95
N LEU A 195 -12.59 17.06 -27.39
CA LEU A 195 -11.54 17.54 -28.29
C LEU A 195 -10.67 18.57 -27.58
N GLY A 196 -9.36 18.38 -27.67
CA GLY A 196 -8.35 19.35 -27.20
C GLY A 196 -8.37 20.67 -27.97
N THR A 197 -8.68 20.60 -29.27
CA THR A 197 -8.80 21.76 -30.16
C THR A 197 -9.96 22.70 -29.78
N GLY A 198 -9.78 23.98 -30.13
CA GLY A 198 -10.74 25.05 -29.89
C GLY A 198 -11.80 25.22 -30.98
N TRP A 199 -11.74 24.46 -32.07
CA TRP A 199 -12.74 24.53 -33.14
C TRP A 199 -13.20 23.15 -33.56
N ILE A 200 -14.46 23.07 -33.98
CA ILE A 200 -15.03 21.87 -34.59
C ILE A 200 -14.84 22.02 -36.10
N GLU A 201 -14.05 21.13 -36.70
CA GLU A 201 -14.00 21.02 -38.17
C GLU A 201 -15.32 20.42 -38.67
N SER A 202 -15.74 20.76 -39.88
CA SER A 202 -17.01 20.28 -40.47
C SER A 202 -17.16 18.76 -40.36
N ALA A 203 -16.05 18.03 -40.54
CA ALA A 203 -15.98 16.58 -40.43
C ALA A 203 -16.44 16.02 -39.06
N CYS A 204 -16.24 16.74 -37.95
CA CYS A 204 -16.73 16.32 -36.62
C CYS A 204 -18.14 16.85 -36.30
N SER A 205 -18.64 17.84 -37.03
CA SER A 205 -19.98 18.40 -36.80
C SER A 205 -21.13 17.53 -37.34
N GLU A 206 -20.82 16.61 -38.24
CA GLU A 206 -21.80 15.76 -38.93
C GLU A 206 -21.79 14.30 -38.43
N LEU A 207 -21.14 13.99 -37.31
CA LEU A 207 -21.01 12.62 -36.81
C LEU A 207 -22.31 12.14 -36.12
N PRO A 208 -23.00 11.10 -36.64
CA PRO A 208 -24.25 10.64 -36.06
C PRO A 208 -24.03 9.95 -34.71
N ASN A 209 -24.94 10.22 -33.76
CA ASN A 209 -24.90 9.68 -32.39
C ASN A 209 -23.58 9.96 -31.65
N VAL A 210 -22.91 11.07 -31.99
CA VAL A 210 -21.71 11.56 -31.32
C VAL A 210 -21.95 12.97 -30.78
N HIS A 211 -21.71 13.16 -29.49
CA HIS A 211 -21.72 14.48 -28.87
C HIS A 211 -20.28 14.97 -28.68
N VAL A 212 -19.95 16.11 -29.28
CA VAL A 212 -18.59 16.66 -29.30
C VAL A 212 -18.46 17.85 -28.35
N TYR A 213 -17.45 17.83 -27.48
CA TYR A 213 -17.08 18.93 -26.60
C TYR A 213 -15.70 19.45 -27.00
N ILE A 214 -15.57 20.76 -27.21
CA ILE A 214 -14.30 21.40 -27.59
C ILE A 214 -13.62 22.12 -26.42
N HIS A 215 -12.37 22.55 -26.63
CA HIS A 215 -11.53 23.20 -25.61
C HIS A 215 -11.38 22.36 -24.34
N ALA A 216 -11.43 21.04 -24.48
CA ALA A 216 -11.34 20.13 -23.36
C ALA A 216 -9.88 19.89 -23.00
N LYS A 217 -9.59 19.73 -21.71
CA LYS A 217 -8.28 19.25 -21.26
C LYS A 217 -8.40 17.77 -20.92
N ASP A 218 -7.40 16.96 -21.26
CA ASP A 218 -7.36 15.56 -20.81
C ASP A 218 -7.07 15.50 -19.30
N ASN A 219 -8.14 15.56 -18.50
CA ASN A 219 -8.08 15.52 -17.05
C ASN A 219 -9.36 14.94 -16.46
N GLY A 220 -9.31 14.62 -15.15
CA GLY A 220 -10.41 13.95 -14.47
C GLY A 220 -11.74 14.70 -14.54
N VAL A 221 -11.73 16.04 -14.53
CA VAL A 221 -12.93 16.88 -14.66
C VAL A 221 -13.61 16.68 -16.01
N THR A 222 -12.85 16.65 -17.09
CA THR A 222 -13.40 16.40 -18.44
C THR A 222 -14.02 15.01 -18.52
N TRP A 223 -13.30 13.98 -18.08
CA TRP A 223 -13.79 12.60 -18.10
C TRP A 223 -15.06 12.41 -17.26
N GLU A 224 -15.11 13.03 -16.08
CA GLU A 224 -16.30 13.03 -15.24
C GLU A 224 -17.47 13.75 -15.90
N LYS A 225 -17.23 14.91 -16.53
CA LYS A 225 -18.25 15.65 -17.27
C LYS A 225 -18.83 14.80 -18.41
N LEU A 226 -17.98 14.16 -19.22
CA LEU A 226 -18.41 13.27 -20.31
C LEU A 226 -19.34 12.15 -19.80
N SER A 227 -19.11 11.66 -18.58
CA SER A 227 -19.89 10.57 -17.99
C SER A 227 -21.31 10.94 -17.53
N ARG A 228 -21.74 12.21 -17.62
CA ARG A 228 -23.04 12.66 -17.05
C ARG A 228 -24.22 12.67 -18.02
N PHE A 229 -23.99 12.55 -19.33
CA PHE A 229 -25.01 12.93 -20.32
C PHE A 229 -25.93 11.78 -20.77
N GLY A 230 -25.43 10.54 -20.82
CA GLY A 230 -26.23 9.38 -21.21
C GLY A 230 -26.96 8.67 -20.06
N PRO A 231 -28.05 7.94 -20.34
CA PRO A 231 -28.76 7.11 -19.35
C PRO A 231 -28.15 5.71 -19.18
N THR A 232 -27.16 5.34 -20.01
CA THR A 232 -26.67 3.96 -20.09
C THR A 232 -26.02 3.50 -18.78
N LYS A 233 -26.17 2.21 -18.46
CA LYS A 233 -25.67 1.63 -17.20
C LYS A 233 -24.14 1.61 -17.13
N TYR A 234 -23.49 1.39 -18.27
CA TYR A 234 -22.05 1.19 -18.38
C TYR A 234 -21.40 2.23 -19.29
N LEU A 235 -20.13 2.49 -19.03
CA LEU A 235 -19.27 3.38 -19.80
C LEU A 235 -18.07 2.59 -20.28
N LEU A 236 -17.74 2.70 -21.57
CA LEU A 236 -16.42 2.31 -22.08
C LEU A 236 -15.53 3.55 -22.10
N ILE A 237 -14.54 3.59 -21.22
CA ILE A 237 -13.58 4.68 -21.11
C ILE A 237 -12.45 4.47 -22.13
N GLY A 238 -12.56 5.10 -23.30
CA GLY A 238 -11.63 5.01 -24.42
C GLY A 238 -10.35 5.84 -24.28
N ARG A 239 -9.76 5.87 -23.08
CA ARG A 239 -8.52 6.66 -22.83
C ARG A 239 -7.36 6.13 -23.67
N ASN A 240 -6.57 7.04 -24.24
CA ASN A 240 -5.41 6.74 -25.09
C ASN A 240 -5.68 5.80 -26.28
N MET A 241 -6.94 5.60 -26.66
CA MET A 241 -7.32 4.73 -27.76
C MET A 241 -7.09 5.44 -29.09
N VAL A 242 -6.51 4.74 -30.08
CA VAL A 242 -6.18 5.32 -31.40
C VAL A 242 -6.71 4.52 -32.58
N ASP A 243 -7.13 3.28 -32.37
CA ASP A 243 -7.87 2.48 -33.34
C ASP A 243 -8.90 1.60 -32.62
N PHE A 244 -9.83 1.00 -33.38
CA PHE A 244 -10.87 0.12 -32.89
C PHE A 244 -11.10 -1.02 -33.89
N THR A 245 -11.18 -2.25 -33.39
CA THR A 245 -11.40 -3.45 -34.20
C THR A 245 -12.39 -4.39 -33.53
N HIS A 246 -12.80 -5.45 -34.21
CA HIS A 246 -13.71 -6.44 -33.65
C HIS A 246 -13.11 -7.22 -32.47
N TYR A 247 -11.79 -7.17 -32.25
CA TYR A 247 -11.16 -7.72 -31.04
C TYR A 247 -11.43 -6.87 -29.79
N THR A 248 -11.94 -5.65 -29.94
CA THR A 248 -12.49 -4.86 -28.85
C THR A 248 -13.92 -5.31 -28.54
N ASP A 249 -14.07 -6.52 -28.01
CA ASP A 249 -15.36 -7.17 -27.77
C ASP A 249 -16.04 -6.65 -26.48
N ILE A 250 -16.93 -5.67 -26.64
CA ILE A 250 -17.72 -5.08 -25.55
C ILE A 250 -18.69 -6.10 -24.93
N ASP A 251 -19.20 -7.04 -25.72
CA ASP A 251 -20.12 -8.07 -25.24
C ASP A 251 -19.42 -9.05 -24.30
N ARG A 252 -18.20 -9.45 -24.65
CA ARG A 252 -17.31 -10.22 -23.77
C ARG A 252 -17.05 -9.49 -22.45
N MET A 253 -16.79 -8.18 -22.50
CA MET A 253 -16.58 -7.39 -21.29
C MET A 253 -17.81 -7.32 -20.40
N LEU A 254 -19.02 -7.16 -20.97
CA LEU A 254 -20.28 -7.21 -20.23
C LEU A 254 -20.54 -8.59 -19.62
N ARG A 255 -20.23 -9.68 -20.35
CA ARG A 255 -20.36 -11.05 -19.84
C ARG A 255 -19.48 -11.24 -18.60
N VAL A 256 -18.22 -10.84 -18.67
CA VAL A 256 -17.27 -10.92 -17.55
C VAL A 256 -17.73 -10.04 -16.38
N MET A 257 -18.22 -8.83 -16.66
CA MET A 257 -18.72 -7.93 -15.62
C MET A 257 -19.89 -8.55 -14.83
N ASN A 258 -20.80 -9.22 -15.53
CA ASN A 258 -21.95 -9.89 -14.92
C ASN A 258 -21.59 -11.24 -14.28
N SER A 259 -20.74 -12.06 -14.90
CA SER A 259 -20.41 -13.39 -14.39
C SER A 259 -19.48 -13.34 -13.18
N LEU A 260 -18.47 -12.46 -13.21
CA LEU A 260 -17.51 -12.30 -12.11
C LEU A 260 -17.95 -11.27 -11.07
N GLN A 261 -19.05 -10.55 -11.34
CA GLN A 261 -19.56 -9.48 -10.47
C GLN A 261 -18.47 -8.44 -10.13
N VAL A 262 -17.73 -8.02 -11.17
CA VAL A 262 -16.64 -7.04 -11.07
C VAL A 262 -17.15 -5.63 -11.38
N ASP A 263 -16.36 -4.62 -10.99
CA ASP A 263 -16.70 -3.21 -11.15
C ASP A 263 -16.12 -2.62 -12.44
N VAL A 264 -14.95 -3.13 -12.86
CA VAL A 264 -14.19 -2.67 -14.01
C VAL A 264 -13.65 -3.85 -14.79
N VAL A 265 -13.81 -3.82 -16.12
CA VAL A 265 -13.24 -4.80 -17.05
C VAL A 265 -12.41 -4.05 -18.08
N GLY A 266 -11.13 -4.40 -18.21
CA GLY A 266 -10.25 -3.95 -19.28
C GLY A 266 -9.87 -5.10 -20.21
N GLY A 267 -8.97 -4.81 -21.14
CA GLY A 267 -8.40 -5.79 -22.05
C GLY A 267 -6.87 -5.76 -22.10
N ALA A 268 -6.31 -6.65 -22.91
CA ALA A 268 -4.97 -6.51 -23.42
C ALA A 268 -4.82 -5.25 -24.29
N VAL A 269 -3.57 -4.85 -24.48
CA VAL A 269 -3.20 -3.63 -25.18
C VAL A 269 -2.26 -3.96 -26.31
N ARG A 270 -2.51 -3.39 -27.49
CA ARG A 270 -1.57 -3.28 -28.60
C ARG A 270 -1.16 -1.82 -28.76
N LEU A 271 0.13 -1.54 -28.67
CA LEU A 271 0.65 -0.21 -28.97
C LEU A 271 0.66 0.01 -30.47
N GLU A 272 0.10 1.13 -30.92
CA GLU A 272 0.23 1.58 -32.30
C GLU A 272 1.26 2.69 -32.41
N PRO A 273 2.05 2.74 -33.51
CA PRO A 273 2.08 1.78 -34.62
C PRO A 273 3.08 0.63 -34.37
N GLU A 274 3.68 0.52 -33.19
CA GLU A 274 4.76 -0.42 -32.91
C GLU A 274 4.32 -1.89 -32.94
N GLY A 275 3.02 -2.16 -32.78
CA GLY A 275 2.43 -3.48 -32.80
C GLY A 275 2.75 -4.35 -31.58
N GLN A 276 3.24 -3.76 -30.50
CA GLN A 276 3.61 -4.48 -29.28
C GLN A 276 2.38 -4.82 -28.45
N TRP A 277 2.20 -6.10 -28.14
CA TRP A 277 1.08 -6.61 -27.35
C TRP A 277 1.50 -6.88 -25.89
N TYR A 278 0.65 -6.53 -24.93
CA TYR A 278 0.80 -6.93 -23.52
C TYR A 278 -0.56 -7.01 -22.81
N PRO A 279 -0.69 -7.80 -21.72
CA PRO A 279 -1.99 -8.08 -21.09
C PRO A 279 -2.64 -6.89 -20.37
N GLY A 280 -1.95 -5.75 -20.25
CA GLY A 280 -2.51 -4.53 -19.67
C GLY A 280 -2.82 -4.57 -18.17
N CYS A 281 -2.48 -5.65 -17.45
CA CYS A 281 -2.76 -5.83 -16.02
C CYS A 281 -1.56 -5.51 -15.12
N TYR A 282 -1.79 -4.74 -14.06
CA TYR A 282 -0.77 -4.33 -13.10
C TYR A 282 -1.25 -4.54 -11.65
N GLN A 283 -0.30 -4.92 -10.79
CA GLN A 283 -0.46 -4.86 -9.33
C GLN A 283 0.17 -3.58 -8.78
N SER A 284 -0.37 -3.14 -7.66
CA SER A 284 0.11 -1.95 -6.96
C SER A 284 0.45 -2.29 -5.51
N THR A 285 1.40 -1.57 -4.93
CA THR A 285 1.62 -1.57 -3.49
C THR A 285 1.81 -0.14 -3.01
N LEU A 286 1.10 0.21 -1.92
CA LEU A 286 1.18 1.50 -1.28
C LEU A 286 1.64 1.33 0.17
N ARG A 287 2.93 1.58 0.42
CA ARG A 287 3.56 1.34 1.72
C ARG A 287 4.81 2.19 1.83
N ASN A 288 5.16 2.63 3.05
CA ASN A 288 6.39 3.41 3.28
C ASN A 288 6.52 4.63 2.36
N PHE A 289 5.45 5.42 2.24
CA PHE A 289 5.44 6.64 1.41
C PHE A 289 5.83 6.38 -0.07
N THR A 290 5.73 5.12 -0.50
CA THR A 290 6.09 4.64 -1.82
C THR A 290 4.89 4.00 -2.48
N LEU A 291 4.56 4.47 -3.67
CA LEU A 291 3.65 3.76 -4.58
C LEU A 291 4.50 2.98 -5.57
N ARG A 292 4.33 1.66 -5.63
CA ARG A 292 4.96 0.82 -6.65
C ARG A 292 3.87 0.21 -7.52
N ILE A 293 3.99 0.35 -8.84
CA ILE A 293 3.13 -0.30 -9.83
C ILE A 293 4.01 -1.21 -10.67
N HIS A 294 3.62 -2.48 -10.84
CA HIS A 294 4.37 -3.44 -11.64
C HIS A 294 3.43 -4.31 -12.47
N PRO A 295 3.87 -4.78 -13.66
CA PRO A 295 3.05 -5.64 -14.49
C PRO A 295 2.84 -7.00 -13.81
N GLY A 296 1.71 -7.62 -14.12
CA GLY A 296 1.37 -8.97 -13.66
C GLY A 296 0.10 -9.01 -12.80
N TYR A 297 -0.25 -10.24 -12.42
CA TYR A 297 -1.43 -10.54 -11.61
C TYR A 297 -1.18 -11.76 -10.74
N ASP A 298 -1.89 -11.82 -9.62
CA ASP A 298 -1.82 -12.95 -8.69
C ASP A 298 -2.93 -13.98 -8.91
N LEU A 299 -4.04 -13.56 -9.54
CA LEU A 299 -5.22 -14.39 -9.78
C LEU A 299 -5.83 -14.09 -11.13
N SER A 300 -6.45 -15.11 -11.72
CA SER A 300 -7.26 -14.98 -12.93
C SER A 300 -8.52 -15.84 -12.86
N ALA A 301 -9.52 -15.49 -13.65
CA ALA A 301 -10.73 -16.25 -13.89
C ALA A 301 -11.26 -15.92 -15.28
N GLN A 302 -11.78 -16.92 -16.01
CA GLN A 302 -12.34 -16.74 -17.36
C GLN A 302 -11.37 -15.99 -18.30
N SER A 303 -10.08 -16.34 -18.34
CA SER A 303 -9.05 -15.66 -19.14
C SER A 303 -8.81 -14.18 -18.80
N CYS A 304 -9.38 -13.69 -17.69
CA CYS A 304 -9.19 -12.34 -17.19
C CYS A 304 -8.38 -12.34 -15.90
N ALA A 305 -7.36 -11.50 -15.85
CA ALA A 305 -6.48 -11.30 -14.71
C ALA A 305 -7.07 -10.26 -13.75
N TYR A 306 -7.03 -10.49 -12.44
CA TYR A 306 -7.41 -9.48 -11.44
C TYR A 306 -6.28 -8.45 -11.26
N CYS A 307 -6.61 -7.18 -11.39
CA CYS A 307 -5.64 -6.08 -11.42
C CYS A 307 -5.96 -5.03 -10.36
N ASP A 308 -4.93 -4.33 -9.88
CA ASP A 308 -5.12 -3.10 -9.11
C ASP A 308 -5.15 -1.87 -10.02
N TYR A 309 -4.46 -1.95 -11.16
CA TYR A 309 -4.47 -0.96 -12.22
C TYR A 309 -4.47 -1.69 -13.57
N ILE A 310 -5.22 -1.15 -14.53
CA ILE A 310 -5.20 -1.61 -15.92
C ILE A 310 -4.63 -0.50 -16.78
N ALA A 311 -3.92 -0.81 -17.86
CA ALA A 311 -3.40 0.18 -18.81
C ALA A 311 -4.34 0.44 -19.99
N SER A 312 -5.21 -0.53 -20.30
CA SER A 312 -6.17 -0.44 -21.40
C SER A 312 -7.30 0.55 -21.12
N PRO A 313 -8.02 0.98 -22.17
CA PRO A 313 -9.42 1.34 -22.06
C PRO A 313 -10.22 0.28 -21.30
N PHE A 314 -11.33 0.69 -20.69
CA PHE A 314 -12.07 -0.20 -19.81
C PHE A 314 -13.56 0.11 -19.72
N LEU A 315 -14.34 -0.95 -19.57
CA LEU A 315 -15.76 -0.90 -19.26
C LEU A 315 -15.94 -0.76 -17.76
N VAL A 316 -16.84 0.13 -17.33
CA VAL A 316 -17.10 0.42 -15.92
C VAL A 316 -18.56 0.80 -15.70
N ARG A 317 -19.08 0.55 -14.50
CA ARG A 317 -20.41 1.05 -14.09
C ARG A 317 -20.40 2.58 -14.03
N ARG A 318 -21.36 3.24 -14.70
CA ARG A 318 -21.43 4.72 -14.76
C ARG A 318 -21.35 5.39 -13.39
N ARG A 319 -22.16 4.93 -12.44
CA ARG A 319 -22.21 5.49 -11.07
C ARG A 319 -20.88 5.37 -10.32
N PHE A 320 -20.18 4.24 -10.50
CA PHE A 320 -18.86 4.03 -9.90
C PHE A 320 -17.85 5.03 -10.48
N PHE A 321 -17.80 5.14 -11.81
CA PHE A 321 -16.87 6.06 -12.49
C PHE A 321 -17.11 7.52 -12.11
N GLN A 322 -18.37 7.98 -12.13
CA GLN A 322 -18.75 9.33 -11.73
C GLN A 322 -18.28 9.65 -10.31
N THR A 323 -18.51 8.74 -9.36
CA THR A 323 -18.10 8.90 -7.97
C THR A 323 -16.58 8.93 -7.85
N ALA A 324 -15.88 8.03 -8.55
CA ALA A 324 -14.43 7.91 -8.46
C ALA A 324 -13.70 9.09 -9.12
N MET A 325 -14.29 9.72 -10.13
CA MET A 325 -13.68 10.84 -10.87
C MET A 325 -14.11 12.23 -10.36
N GLN A 326 -15.16 12.33 -9.52
CA GLN A 326 -15.76 13.60 -9.09
C GLN A 326 -14.78 14.63 -8.53
N SER A 327 -13.74 14.19 -7.81
CA SER A 327 -12.74 15.06 -7.19
C SER A 327 -11.40 15.12 -7.94
N SER A 328 -11.29 14.46 -9.10
CA SER A 328 -10.01 14.38 -9.81
C SER A 328 -9.80 15.59 -10.71
N THR A 329 -8.78 16.39 -10.38
CA THR A 329 -8.27 17.47 -11.26
C THR A 329 -6.97 17.09 -11.96
N LEU A 330 -6.51 15.85 -11.77
CA LEU A 330 -5.24 15.37 -12.34
C LEU A 330 -5.40 15.16 -13.85
N SER A 331 -4.29 15.29 -14.57
CA SER A 331 -4.26 15.20 -16.03
C SER A 331 -3.78 13.84 -16.53
N GLY A 332 -4.26 13.45 -17.72
CA GLY A 332 -3.81 12.29 -18.46
C GLY A 332 -3.86 10.98 -17.66
N PRO A 333 -2.88 10.07 -17.83
CA PRO A 333 -2.87 8.77 -17.16
C PRO A 333 -2.96 8.83 -15.64
N VAL A 334 -2.43 9.90 -15.02
CA VAL A 334 -2.38 10.06 -13.56
C VAL A 334 -3.78 10.20 -12.96
N ALA A 335 -4.75 10.77 -13.69
CA ALA A 335 -6.14 10.86 -13.24
C ALA A 335 -6.75 9.47 -13.02
N PHE A 336 -6.49 8.55 -13.93
CA PHE A 336 -6.95 7.17 -13.81
C PHE A 336 -6.17 6.39 -12.76
N VAL A 337 -4.87 6.64 -12.61
CA VAL A 337 -4.09 6.04 -11.52
C VAL A 337 -4.69 6.47 -10.17
N GLN A 338 -5.07 7.73 -10.00
CA GLN A 338 -5.77 8.20 -8.81
C GLN A 338 -7.09 7.47 -8.60
N MET A 339 -7.92 7.31 -9.64
CA MET A 339 -9.18 6.58 -9.58
C MET A 339 -8.99 5.15 -9.03
N PHE A 340 -8.04 4.41 -9.61
CA PHE A 340 -7.73 3.05 -9.17
C PHE A 340 -7.14 3.01 -7.75
N LEU A 341 -6.24 3.93 -7.41
CA LEU A 341 -5.67 4.00 -6.05
C LEU A 341 -6.73 4.34 -5.00
N ASP A 342 -7.59 5.30 -5.28
CA ASP A 342 -8.69 5.68 -4.38
C ASP A 342 -9.62 4.49 -4.16
N SER A 343 -9.96 3.76 -5.23
CA SER A 343 -10.78 2.56 -5.14
C SER A 343 -10.13 1.44 -4.32
N MET A 344 -8.80 1.34 -4.28
CA MET A 344 -8.12 0.24 -3.60
C MET A 344 -7.71 0.56 -2.16
N TYR A 345 -7.30 1.80 -1.88
CA TYR A 345 -6.62 2.17 -0.66
C TYR A 345 -7.37 3.19 0.21
N ARG A 346 -8.33 3.95 -0.34
CA ARG A 346 -9.05 4.98 0.43
C ARG A 346 -9.96 4.34 1.48
N THR A 347 -9.87 4.82 2.71
CA THR A 347 -10.70 4.33 3.82
C THR A 347 -12.16 4.74 3.65
N GLY A 348 -13.09 3.84 3.96
CA GLY A 348 -14.52 4.09 3.85
C GLY A 348 -15.08 3.90 2.44
N VAL A 349 -14.23 3.61 1.45
CA VAL A 349 -14.64 3.23 0.09
C VAL A 349 -14.50 1.71 -0.06
N PRO A 350 -15.54 0.98 -0.50
CA PRO A 350 -15.42 -0.44 -0.81
C PRO A 350 -14.36 -0.65 -1.91
N ALA A 351 -13.46 -1.61 -1.68
CA ALA A 351 -12.45 -1.95 -2.68
C ALA A 351 -13.12 -2.48 -3.96
N SER A 352 -12.80 -1.88 -5.11
CA SER A 352 -13.32 -2.33 -6.39
C SER A 352 -12.64 -3.62 -6.86
N ASN A 353 -13.39 -4.46 -7.55
CA ASN A 353 -12.82 -5.59 -8.28
C ASN A 353 -12.60 -5.19 -9.74
N THR A 354 -11.34 -5.18 -10.17
CA THR A 354 -10.94 -4.86 -11.54
C THR A 354 -10.29 -6.06 -12.19
N VAL A 355 -10.62 -6.32 -13.45
CA VAL A 355 -9.98 -7.37 -14.25
C VAL A 355 -9.54 -6.85 -15.62
N ALA A 356 -8.54 -7.49 -16.22
CA ALA A 356 -8.16 -7.31 -17.61
C ALA A 356 -8.17 -8.65 -18.35
N CYS A 357 -8.96 -8.75 -19.41
CA CYS A 357 -9.12 -9.96 -20.21
C CYS A 357 -8.07 -10.04 -21.31
N ALA A 358 -7.32 -11.14 -21.38
CA ALA A 358 -6.20 -11.27 -22.33
C ALA A 358 -6.66 -11.41 -23.79
N ASP A 359 -7.90 -11.84 -23.98
CA ASP A 359 -8.60 -12.07 -25.25
C ASP A 359 -9.32 -10.82 -25.80
N VAL A 360 -9.52 -9.78 -24.99
CA VAL A 360 -10.06 -8.49 -25.44
C VAL A 360 -8.90 -7.56 -25.77
N LEU A 361 -8.83 -7.03 -26.99
CA LEU A 361 -7.71 -6.20 -27.44
C LEU A 361 -8.11 -4.76 -27.70
N PHE A 362 -7.37 -3.82 -27.10
CA PHE A 362 -7.45 -2.40 -27.38
C PHE A 362 -6.22 -1.89 -28.11
N HIS A 363 -6.41 -1.02 -29.09
CA HIS A 363 -5.35 -0.35 -29.83
C HIS A 363 -5.11 1.04 -29.23
N VAL A 364 -3.95 1.24 -28.61
CA VAL A 364 -3.63 2.48 -27.89
C VAL A 364 -2.38 3.14 -28.43
N ALA A 365 -2.24 4.43 -28.19
CA ALA A 365 -1.09 5.20 -28.68
C ALA A 365 0.22 4.69 -28.05
N GLY A 366 1.17 4.30 -28.90
CA GLY A 366 2.55 4.00 -28.56
C GLY A 366 3.49 5.17 -28.88
N LYS A 367 4.80 4.98 -28.66
CA LYS A 367 5.82 6.05 -28.51
C LYS A 367 5.84 7.08 -29.64
N ARG A 368 5.47 6.70 -30.87
CA ARG A 368 5.47 7.62 -32.02
C ARG A 368 4.37 8.71 -31.96
N TYR A 369 3.34 8.56 -31.14
CA TYR A 369 2.22 9.51 -31.02
C TYR A 369 2.47 10.71 -30.06
N GLY A 370 3.71 10.95 -29.60
CA GLY A 370 4.05 12.17 -28.86
C GLY A 370 3.53 12.20 -27.41
N LEU A 371 3.13 13.37 -26.88
CA LEU A 371 2.74 13.54 -25.46
C LEU A 371 1.61 12.59 -24.99
N GLN A 372 0.73 12.17 -25.91
CA GLN A 372 -0.36 11.21 -25.65
C GLN A 372 0.13 9.76 -25.49
N SER A 373 1.29 9.41 -26.06
CA SER A 373 1.88 8.06 -25.99
C SER A 373 2.42 7.63 -24.63
N ARG A 374 2.26 8.49 -23.62
CA ARG A 374 2.90 8.26 -22.34
C ARG A 374 2.05 7.30 -21.54
N GLY A 375 2.38 6.01 -21.57
CA GLY A 375 1.95 5.08 -20.54
C GLY A 375 2.35 5.59 -19.16
N ILE A 376 1.97 4.87 -18.10
CA ILE A 376 2.32 5.28 -16.74
C ILE A 376 3.85 5.44 -16.58
N SER A 377 4.64 4.60 -17.22
CA SER A 377 6.11 4.61 -17.16
C SER A 377 6.73 5.78 -17.91
N GLU A 378 6.14 6.20 -19.04
CA GLU A 378 6.62 7.30 -19.86
C GLU A 378 6.09 8.68 -19.39
N THR A 379 5.16 8.69 -18.43
CA THR A 379 4.59 9.90 -17.84
C THR A 379 5.67 10.63 -17.03
N PRO A 380 5.94 11.94 -17.28
CA PRO A 380 7.07 12.63 -16.68
C PRO A 380 6.85 12.81 -15.18
N LYS A 381 7.94 12.81 -14.40
CA LYS A 381 7.94 13.02 -12.94
C LYS A 381 7.06 14.20 -12.49
N SER A 382 7.04 15.31 -13.24
CA SER A 382 6.23 16.49 -12.89
C SER A 382 4.73 16.23 -12.87
N SER A 383 4.22 15.35 -13.74
CA SER A 383 2.79 14.99 -13.77
C SER A 383 2.35 14.20 -12.54
N TRP A 384 3.30 13.49 -11.90
CA TRP A 384 3.05 12.69 -10.70
C TRP A 384 3.04 13.51 -9.41
N PHE A 385 3.55 14.74 -9.44
CA PHE A 385 3.76 15.56 -8.26
C PHE A 385 2.49 15.82 -7.46
N ALA A 386 1.39 16.18 -8.14
CA ALA A 386 0.12 16.44 -7.46
C ALA A 386 -0.45 15.18 -6.78
N LEU A 387 -0.31 14.01 -7.41
CA LEU A 387 -0.68 12.73 -6.81
C LEU A 387 0.20 12.42 -5.59
N ALA A 388 1.51 12.61 -5.71
CA ALA A 388 2.46 12.38 -4.62
C ALA A 388 2.14 13.23 -3.39
N LYS A 389 1.77 14.51 -3.57
CA LYS A 389 1.33 15.36 -2.47
C LYS A 389 0.01 14.89 -1.85
N GLN A 390 -0.98 14.57 -2.69
CA GLN A 390 -2.30 14.14 -2.22
C GLN A 390 -2.20 12.86 -1.38
N TRP A 391 -1.37 11.91 -1.80
CA TRP A 391 -1.18 10.63 -1.12
C TRP A 391 -0.02 10.63 -0.12
N VAL A 392 0.62 11.77 0.14
CA VAL A 392 1.79 11.88 1.03
C VAL A 392 2.83 10.82 0.68
N LEU A 393 3.42 10.94 -0.51
CA LEU A 393 4.42 10.03 -1.06
C LEU A 393 5.70 10.80 -1.35
N ASN A 394 6.84 10.20 -1.03
CA ASN A 394 8.16 10.71 -1.45
C ASN A 394 8.77 9.86 -2.57
N ARG A 395 8.15 8.74 -2.94
CA ARG A 395 8.65 7.85 -3.99
C ARG A 395 7.53 7.22 -4.82
N ILE A 396 7.73 7.12 -6.13
CA ILE A 396 6.87 6.35 -7.04
C ILE A 396 7.76 5.48 -7.92
N VAL A 397 7.51 4.17 -7.93
CA VAL A 397 8.24 3.19 -8.74
C VAL A 397 7.31 2.61 -9.80
N LEU A 398 7.71 2.69 -11.06
CA LEU A 398 6.91 2.31 -12.22
C LEU A 398 7.60 1.19 -13.03
N PRO A 399 6.85 0.48 -13.90
CA PRO A 399 7.41 -0.56 -14.76
C PRO A 399 8.56 -0.04 -15.62
N GLY A 400 9.59 -0.85 -15.86
CA GLY A 400 10.76 -0.44 -16.67
C GLY A 400 11.87 0.26 -15.89
N GLY A 401 11.81 0.24 -14.55
CA GLY A 401 12.88 0.76 -13.69
C GLY A 401 12.83 2.27 -13.44
N PHE A 402 11.71 2.93 -13.76
CA PHE A 402 11.53 4.34 -13.42
C PHE A 402 11.27 4.47 -11.92
N ASP A 403 12.11 5.27 -11.26
CA ASP A 403 12.09 5.47 -9.81
C ASP A 403 12.13 6.97 -9.52
N TYR A 404 10.96 7.54 -9.22
CA TYR A 404 10.79 8.95 -8.99
C TYR A 404 10.83 9.24 -7.50
N HIS A 405 11.79 10.07 -7.08
CA HIS A 405 11.97 10.50 -5.69
C HIS A 405 11.73 11.98 -5.53
N TRP A 406 11.13 12.39 -4.43
CA TRP A 406 11.00 13.79 -4.03
C TRP A 406 11.61 13.99 -2.64
N THR A 407 12.22 15.14 -2.45
CA THR A 407 12.60 15.64 -1.13
C THR A 407 11.34 15.93 -0.30
N CYS A 408 11.47 15.91 1.03
CA CYS A 408 10.32 16.18 1.89
C CYS A 408 9.71 17.58 1.65
N ASP A 409 10.54 18.56 1.31
CA ASP A 409 10.10 19.93 1.02
C ASP A 409 9.27 20.04 -0.26
N GLU A 410 9.63 19.28 -1.31
CA GLU A 410 8.86 19.25 -2.55
C GLU A 410 7.43 18.72 -2.29
N VAL A 411 7.30 17.64 -1.53
CA VAL A 411 6.00 16.97 -1.29
C VAL A 411 5.29 17.41 0.00
N ASN A 412 5.77 18.46 0.67
CA ASN A 412 5.24 18.99 1.93
C ASN A 412 5.13 17.93 3.04
N ILE A 413 6.13 17.06 3.16
CA ILE A 413 6.24 16.10 4.25
C ILE A 413 7.00 16.75 5.41
N ASP A 414 6.37 16.84 6.58
CA ASP A 414 7.01 17.30 7.80
C ASP A 414 7.61 16.13 8.59
N CYS A 415 8.93 16.03 8.60
CA CYS A 415 9.63 14.95 9.30
C CYS A 415 9.42 14.98 10.81
N GLU A 416 9.28 16.14 11.44
CA GLU A 416 9.03 16.22 12.89
C GLU A 416 7.65 15.63 13.23
N ALA A 417 6.64 15.89 12.39
CA ALA A 417 5.32 15.28 12.56
C ALA A 417 5.36 13.74 12.51
N TYR A 418 6.24 13.15 11.69
CA TYR A 418 6.37 11.70 11.54
C TYR A 418 7.30 11.03 12.56
N LYS A 419 7.97 11.79 13.44
CA LYS A 419 8.67 11.24 14.61
C LYS A 419 7.69 10.83 15.72
N HIS A 420 6.73 9.98 15.36
CA HIS A 420 5.59 9.63 16.21
C HIS A 420 5.44 8.11 16.37
N VAL A 421 4.92 7.69 17.52
CA VAL A 421 4.60 6.29 17.79
C VAL A 421 3.56 5.75 16.78
N GLY A 422 3.75 4.51 16.31
CA GLY A 422 2.81 3.79 15.45
C GLY A 422 3.05 3.99 13.96
N VAL A 423 4.01 4.81 13.56
CA VAL A 423 4.29 5.16 12.15
C VAL A 423 5.74 4.91 11.76
N VAL A 424 5.94 4.57 10.48
CA VAL A 424 7.26 4.62 9.82
C VAL A 424 7.55 6.05 9.38
N LEU A 425 8.83 6.37 9.30
CA LEU A 425 9.34 7.62 8.77
C LEU A 425 9.31 7.59 7.23
N PRO A 426 9.01 8.73 6.60
CA PRO A 426 9.22 8.94 5.18
C PRO A 426 10.69 8.71 4.79
N GLY A 427 10.93 8.12 3.61
CA GLY A 427 12.29 7.88 3.12
C GLY A 427 13.11 9.16 3.03
N CYS A 428 12.50 10.24 2.54
CA CYS A 428 13.14 11.56 2.47
C CYS A 428 13.58 12.10 3.85
N CYS A 429 12.94 11.69 4.95
CA CYS A 429 13.34 12.07 6.30
C CYS A 429 14.59 11.31 6.76
N ILE A 430 14.68 10.03 6.40
CA ILE A 430 15.88 9.21 6.65
C ILE A 430 17.05 9.74 5.82
N GLU A 431 16.83 10.17 4.58
CA GLU A 431 17.85 10.81 3.75
C GLU A 431 18.36 12.12 4.38
N GLU A 432 17.46 12.94 4.95
CA GLU A 432 17.83 14.17 5.65
C GLU A 432 18.74 13.87 6.87
N LEU A 433 18.37 12.88 7.69
CA LEU A 433 19.18 12.40 8.81
C LEU A 433 20.55 11.91 8.33
N ALA A 434 20.54 11.07 7.30
CA ALA A 434 21.73 10.45 6.75
C ALA A 434 22.71 11.48 6.20
N ARG A 435 22.22 12.56 5.57
CA ARG A 435 23.06 13.62 5.00
C ARG A 435 23.98 14.23 6.06
N CYS A 436 23.43 14.64 7.20
CA CYS A 436 24.24 15.26 8.26
C CYS A 436 25.13 14.25 8.98
N LEU A 437 24.61 13.06 9.29
CA LEU A 437 25.37 12.02 9.96
C LEU A 437 26.58 11.56 9.13
N LYS A 438 26.36 11.23 7.85
CA LYS A 438 27.42 10.84 6.92
C LYS A 438 28.41 11.97 6.70
N GLY A 439 27.94 13.22 6.66
CA GLY A 439 28.80 14.40 6.58
C GLY A 439 29.77 14.48 7.76
N PHE A 440 29.28 14.33 8.99
CA PHE A 440 30.15 14.30 10.17
C PHE A 440 31.15 13.14 10.13
N LEU A 441 30.70 11.92 9.86
CA LEU A 441 31.56 10.73 9.85
C LEU A 441 32.63 10.80 8.74
N THR A 442 32.29 11.37 7.58
CA THR A 442 33.24 11.57 6.47
C THR A 442 34.32 12.57 6.86
N LEU A 443 33.91 13.72 7.42
CA LEU A 443 34.85 14.75 7.86
C LEU A 443 35.72 14.28 9.03
N ALA A 444 35.15 13.53 9.97
CA ALA A 444 35.90 12.91 11.06
C ALA A 444 36.98 11.97 10.51
N PHE A 445 36.62 11.10 9.57
CA PHE A 445 37.58 10.21 8.91
C PHE A 445 38.70 10.98 8.20
N MET A 446 38.36 12.01 7.41
CA MET A 446 39.34 12.84 6.68
C MET A 446 40.33 13.55 7.61
N HIS A 447 39.89 13.92 8.82
CA HIS A 447 40.73 14.59 9.81
C HIS A 447 41.33 13.66 10.87
N ASN A 448 41.26 12.34 10.64
CA ASN A 448 41.77 11.33 11.58
C ASN A 448 41.16 11.49 13.01
N VAL A 449 39.87 11.83 13.06
CA VAL A 449 39.05 11.82 14.27
C VAL A 449 38.29 10.51 14.30
N SER A 450 38.53 9.75 15.37
CA SER A 450 37.83 8.49 15.56
C SER A 450 36.37 8.76 15.89
N ALA A 451 35.44 8.20 15.12
CA ALA A 451 34.01 8.32 15.35
C ALA A 451 33.27 7.03 14.95
N PHE A 452 32.22 6.68 15.68
CA PHE A 452 31.40 5.49 15.42
C PHE A 452 29.97 5.66 15.93
N PRO A 453 28.96 5.08 15.24
CA PRO A 453 27.58 5.13 15.70
C PRO A 453 27.40 4.28 16.97
N VAL A 454 26.49 4.70 17.83
CA VAL A 454 26.07 3.97 19.04
C VAL A 454 24.54 3.92 19.14
N GLY A 455 24.01 3.30 20.20
CA GLY A 455 22.58 3.31 20.48
C GLY A 455 21.69 2.77 19.34
N GLY A 456 20.59 3.47 19.07
CA GLY A 456 19.65 3.14 17.99
C GLY A 456 20.31 3.23 16.61
N THR A 457 21.23 4.16 16.43
CA THR A 457 21.97 4.37 15.17
C THR A 457 22.87 3.20 14.81
N LEU A 458 23.48 2.52 15.81
CA LEU A 458 24.22 1.27 15.58
C LEU A 458 23.28 0.06 15.47
N LEU A 459 22.15 0.07 16.19
CA LEU A 459 21.17 -1.02 16.13
C LEU A 459 20.52 -1.13 14.74
N GLY A 460 20.24 -0.01 14.09
CA GLY A 460 19.72 0.06 12.71
C GLY A 460 20.44 -0.89 11.76
N PRO A 461 21.74 -0.71 11.49
CA PRO A 461 22.49 -1.53 10.55
C PRO A 461 22.77 -2.97 11.02
N VAL A 462 22.56 -3.28 12.31
CA VAL A 462 22.52 -4.67 12.78
C VAL A 462 21.19 -5.35 12.42
N LYS A 463 20.08 -4.61 12.46
CA LYS A 463 18.73 -5.12 12.13
C LYS A 463 18.44 -5.15 10.64
N PHE A 464 18.82 -4.08 9.95
CA PHE A 464 18.52 -3.84 8.55
C PHE A 464 19.82 -3.76 7.79
N ASP A 465 19.89 -4.38 6.62
CA ASP A 465 21.11 -4.38 5.82
C ASP A 465 21.47 -2.95 5.41
N GLY A 466 22.43 -2.36 6.13
CA GLY A 466 23.02 -1.09 5.76
C GLY A 466 22.19 0.16 6.02
N GLY A 467 21.26 0.23 6.99
CA GLY A 467 20.61 1.52 7.25
C GLY A 467 19.90 1.71 8.60
N PHE A 468 19.10 2.78 8.68
CA PHE A 468 18.51 3.28 9.94
C PHE A 468 17.28 2.49 10.37
N LEU A 469 16.87 2.67 11.63
CA LEU A 469 15.56 2.21 12.06
C LEU A 469 14.47 3.02 11.31
N PRO A 470 13.47 2.39 10.67
CA PRO A 470 12.40 3.11 9.97
C PRO A 470 11.50 3.97 10.87
N TRP A 471 11.72 3.99 12.19
CA TRP A 471 10.98 4.76 13.19
C TRP A 471 11.93 5.55 14.10
N GLU A 472 13.08 5.95 13.55
CA GLU A 472 14.08 6.74 14.24
C GLU A 472 13.52 8.02 14.87
N ARG A 473 14.21 8.57 15.88
CA ARG A 473 13.88 9.85 16.53
C ARG A 473 15.05 10.82 16.55
N ASP A 474 16.24 10.28 16.66
CA ASP A 474 17.53 10.95 16.78
C ASP A 474 18.64 10.05 16.20
N ALA A 475 19.87 10.49 16.29
CA ALA A 475 21.00 9.60 16.04
C ALA A 475 22.14 9.90 17.00
N ASP A 476 22.92 8.87 17.34
CA ASP A 476 23.96 8.91 18.33
C ASP A 476 25.31 8.50 17.74
N VAL A 477 26.33 9.31 17.98
CA VAL A 477 27.71 9.04 17.57
C VAL A 477 28.65 9.33 18.72
N VAL A 478 29.58 8.42 18.97
CA VAL A 478 30.72 8.66 19.84
C VAL A 478 31.92 9.08 19.01
N TRP A 479 32.70 10.05 19.51
CA TRP A 479 33.93 10.54 18.88
C TRP A 479 35.04 10.84 19.91
N ASP A 480 36.29 10.92 19.45
CA ASP A 480 37.49 11.16 20.30
C ASP A 480 37.53 12.58 20.89
N ALA A 481 37.20 12.71 22.18
CA ALA A 481 37.12 13.99 22.87
C ALA A 481 38.41 14.83 22.80
N TYR A 482 39.58 14.20 22.69
CA TYR A 482 40.86 14.92 22.55
C TYR A 482 40.96 15.70 21.23
N LYS A 483 40.10 15.39 20.25
CA LYS A 483 40.03 16.04 18.94
C LYS A 483 39.04 17.20 18.89
N TYR A 484 38.52 17.67 20.03
CA TYR A 484 37.55 18.78 20.07
C TYR A 484 37.99 20.04 19.29
N PRO A 485 39.29 20.45 19.23
CA PRO A 485 39.68 21.65 18.47
C PRO A 485 39.48 21.48 16.96
N ILE A 486 39.58 20.25 16.46
CA ILE A 486 39.34 19.92 15.05
C ILE A 486 37.84 19.95 14.75
N ILE A 487 37.04 19.39 15.68
CA ILE A 487 35.58 19.43 15.58
C ILE A 487 35.08 20.88 15.54
N ASP A 488 35.53 21.71 16.48
CA ASP A 488 35.11 23.12 16.60
C ASP A 488 35.70 24.02 15.50
N GLY A 489 36.77 23.57 14.86
CA GLY A 489 37.46 24.26 13.77
C GLY A 489 37.03 23.82 12.38
N SER A 490 37.80 22.92 11.77
CA SER A 490 37.65 22.57 10.35
C SER A 490 36.37 21.80 10.04
N ILE A 491 35.95 20.92 10.95
CA ILE A 491 34.76 20.08 10.76
C ILE A 491 33.49 20.93 10.85
N ARG A 492 33.33 21.78 11.89
CA ARG A 492 32.23 22.74 12.01
C ARG A 492 32.01 23.54 10.72
N LYS A 493 33.07 24.18 10.23
CA LYS A 493 33.02 25.00 9.00
C LYS A 493 32.60 24.18 7.78
N SER A 494 33.08 22.95 7.68
CA SER A 494 32.79 22.06 6.54
C SER A 494 31.38 21.49 6.60
N LEU A 495 30.86 21.17 7.79
CA LEU A 495 29.47 20.75 8.01
C LEU A 495 28.49 21.82 7.54
N GLU A 496 28.71 23.07 7.95
CA GLU A 496 27.84 24.18 7.56
C GLU A 496 27.94 24.47 6.06
N LYS A 497 29.15 24.54 5.51
CA LYS A 497 29.38 24.92 4.10
C LYS A 497 28.96 23.84 3.10
N VAL A 498 29.27 22.57 3.37
CA VAL A 498 29.10 21.46 2.41
C VAL A 498 27.78 20.74 2.62
N TYR A 499 27.43 20.47 3.88
CA TYR A 499 26.28 19.65 4.20
C TYR A 499 25.05 20.46 4.60
N GLY A 500 25.22 21.75 4.94
CA GLY A 500 24.14 22.62 5.43
C GLY A 500 23.72 22.28 6.86
N CYS A 501 24.56 21.57 7.61
CA CYS A 501 24.27 21.09 8.96
C CYS A 501 24.93 22.02 9.99
N LYS A 502 24.23 22.32 11.08
CA LYS A 502 24.74 23.21 12.13
C LYS A 502 25.21 22.42 13.32
N LEU A 503 26.46 22.64 13.72
CA LEU A 503 26.98 22.13 14.97
C LEU A 503 26.63 23.11 16.10
N GLY A 504 26.03 22.61 17.17
CA GLY A 504 25.64 23.40 18.33
C GLY A 504 26.85 23.91 19.13
N GLN A 505 26.55 24.55 20.25
CA GLN A 505 27.58 24.92 21.22
C GLN A 505 28.12 23.67 21.90
N LEU A 506 29.39 23.73 22.30
CA LEU A 506 30.02 22.70 23.12
C LEU A 506 29.36 22.68 24.51
N VAL A 507 28.97 21.49 24.95
CA VAL A 507 28.44 21.26 26.30
C VAL A 507 29.40 20.40 27.09
N TYR A 508 29.67 20.79 28.34
CA TYR A 508 30.44 19.99 29.28
C TYR A 508 29.51 19.05 30.03
N THR A 509 29.79 17.76 29.99
CA THR A 509 29.00 16.74 30.71
C THR A 509 29.55 16.47 32.11
N THR A 510 30.76 16.96 32.40
CA THR A 510 31.44 16.84 33.69
C THR A 510 31.94 18.21 34.17
N HIS A 511 32.22 18.31 35.47
CA HIS A 511 32.79 19.53 36.07
C HIS A 511 34.25 19.80 35.64
N PHE A 512 34.90 18.86 34.95
CA PHE A 512 36.28 18.99 34.45
C PHE A 512 36.39 19.82 33.17
N GLY A 513 35.27 20.17 32.52
CA GLY A 513 35.26 20.98 31.30
C GLY A 513 36.09 20.34 30.18
N LEU A 514 37.07 21.09 29.66
CA LEU A 514 37.99 20.64 28.60
C LEU A 514 39.18 19.82 29.10
N ASN A 515 39.29 19.55 30.41
CA ASN A 515 40.34 18.66 30.94
C ASN A 515 39.94 17.20 30.71
N ILE A 516 40.11 16.74 29.47
CA ILE A 516 39.74 15.38 29.03
C ILE A 516 40.54 14.31 29.80
N SER A 517 41.80 14.58 30.14
CA SER A 517 42.62 13.66 30.92
C SER A 517 42.03 13.43 32.31
N ALA A 518 41.68 14.48 33.05
CA ALA A 518 41.04 14.36 34.36
C ALA A 518 39.68 13.66 34.28
N CYS A 519 38.89 13.95 33.23
CA CYS A 519 37.64 13.24 32.98
C CYS A 519 37.87 11.73 32.71
N SER A 520 38.91 11.37 31.97
CA SER A 520 39.23 9.97 31.63
C SER A 520 39.60 9.10 32.83
N GLU A 521 40.05 9.71 33.93
CA GLU A 521 40.40 9.00 35.16
C GLU A 521 39.16 8.55 35.95
N ILE A 522 38.02 9.23 35.77
CA ILE A 522 36.80 8.97 36.54
C ILE A 522 35.70 8.27 35.74
N THR A 523 35.73 8.37 34.41
CA THR A 523 34.68 7.82 33.56
C THR A 523 35.20 7.46 32.17
N ASN A 524 34.59 6.41 31.61
CA ASN A 524 34.77 6.05 30.21
C ASN A 524 33.68 6.67 29.32
N ASN A 525 32.70 7.38 29.91
CA ASN A 525 31.62 8.02 29.19
C ASN A 525 32.04 9.42 28.71
N SER A 526 31.13 10.10 28.02
CA SER A 526 31.39 11.39 27.37
C SER A 526 31.82 12.45 28.37
N CYS A 527 32.88 13.16 28.05
CA CYS A 527 33.37 14.36 28.77
C CYS A 527 32.76 15.65 28.23
N ILE A 528 32.42 15.62 26.95
CA ILE A 528 31.90 16.74 26.19
C ILE A 528 30.87 16.26 25.18
N TYR A 529 30.04 17.19 24.72
CA TYR A 529 28.94 16.91 23.82
C TYR A 529 28.77 18.05 22.81
N TYR A 530 28.42 17.68 21.57
CA TYR A 530 27.84 18.60 20.60
C TYR A 530 26.48 18.06 20.13
N GLN A 531 25.56 18.99 19.86
CA GLN A 531 24.36 18.67 19.10
C GLN A 531 24.59 19.05 17.64
N LEU A 532 24.55 18.09 16.72
CA LEU A 532 24.50 18.35 15.29
C LEU A 532 23.04 18.44 14.85
N SER A 533 22.70 19.44 14.06
CA SER A 533 21.32 19.67 13.62
C SER A 533 21.20 19.81 12.11
N SER A 534 20.14 19.22 11.57
CA SER A 534 19.59 19.53 10.25
C SER A 534 18.30 20.35 10.44
N LYS A 535 17.49 20.48 9.39
CA LYS A 535 16.18 21.13 9.46
C LYS A 535 15.25 20.42 10.45
N SER A 536 15.24 19.09 10.39
CA SER A 536 14.28 18.22 11.08
C SER A 536 14.97 17.18 11.96
N TRP A 537 16.26 17.27 12.23
CA TRP A 537 16.97 16.26 13.04
C TRP A 537 17.92 16.88 14.04
N ARG A 538 18.03 16.19 15.18
CA ARG A 538 19.03 16.43 16.21
C ARG A 538 19.83 15.14 16.36
N ILE A 539 21.13 15.26 16.19
CA ILE A 539 22.09 14.17 16.25
C ILE A 539 23.02 14.47 17.41
N GLU A 540 23.15 13.52 18.31
CA GLU A 540 23.91 13.60 19.54
C GLU A 540 25.34 13.12 19.30
N LEU A 541 26.31 14.03 19.46
CA LEU A 541 27.73 13.76 19.23
C LEU A 541 28.47 13.75 20.56
N TYR A 542 28.67 12.55 21.08
CA TYR A 542 29.27 12.24 22.37
C TYR A 542 30.80 12.19 22.28
N GLY A 543 31.49 13.12 22.91
CA GLY A 543 32.94 13.15 22.97
C GLY A 543 33.44 12.33 24.14
N ASP A 544 33.90 11.11 23.85
CA ASP A 544 34.41 10.17 24.84
C ASP A 544 35.94 10.27 24.97
N PRO A 545 36.48 10.15 26.19
CA PRO A 545 37.92 10.16 26.42
C PRO A 545 38.59 8.84 26.00
N ILE A 546 37.82 7.75 25.88
CA ILE A 546 38.33 6.41 25.55
C ILE A 546 37.52 5.82 24.41
N ILE A 547 38.16 5.69 23.25
CA ILE A 547 37.52 5.13 22.05
C ILE A 547 37.67 3.61 22.02
N THR A 548 36.62 2.93 22.48
CA THR A 548 36.64 1.47 22.65
C THR A 548 36.71 0.68 21.34
N VAL A 549 36.29 1.27 20.22
CA VAL A 549 36.27 0.59 18.91
C VAL A 549 37.66 0.29 18.34
N HIS A 550 38.70 0.97 18.83
CA HIS A 550 40.09 0.71 18.43
C HIS A 550 40.75 -0.42 19.22
N ARG A 551 40.09 -0.92 20.28
CA ARG A 551 40.54 -2.15 20.91
C ARG A 551 40.26 -3.28 19.95
N LEU A 552 41.32 -3.91 19.44
CA LEU A 552 41.19 -4.92 18.38
C LEU A 552 40.78 -6.30 18.89
N TRP A 553 41.02 -6.63 20.17
CA TRP A 553 40.69 -7.94 20.76
C TRP A 553 41.15 -9.15 19.91
N GLY A 554 42.35 -9.06 19.33
CA GLY A 554 42.91 -10.09 18.45
C GLY A 554 42.56 -9.96 16.96
N LEU A 555 41.74 -8.97 16.57
CA LEU A 555 41.53 -8.63 15.16
C LEU A 555 42.75 -7.92 14.57
N ARG A 556 42.97 -8.08 13.25
CA ARG A 556 44.02 -7.34 12.53
C ARG A 556 43.63 -5.89 12.27
N ASN A 557 42.34 -5.65 12.00
CA ASN A 557 41.78 -4.36 11.64
C ASN A 557 40.52 -4.10 12.46
N VAL A 558 40.16 -2.83 12.61
CA VAL A 558 38.88 -2.43 13.21
C VAL A 558 37.69 -2.94 12.39
N THR A 559 36.62 -3.32 13.08
CA THR A 559 35.37 -3.72 12.44
C THR A 559 34.69 -2.51 11.82
N LYS A 560 34.12 -2.70 10.62
CA LYS A 560 33.27 -1.70 9.95
C LYS A 560 31.88 -2.26 9.73
N ILE A 561 30.89 -1.38 9.75
CA ILE A 561 29.50 -1.71 9.44
C ILE A 561 28.97 -0.73 8.38
N ASN A 562 28.08 -1.22 7.52
CA ASN A 562 27.44 -0.37 6.52
C ASN A 562 26.34 0.46 7.20
N LEU A 563 26.40 1.78 7.06
CA LEU A 563 25.40 2.73 7.52
C LEU A 563 25.00 3.64 6.35
N ASN A 564 23.84 3.38 5.79
CA ASN A 564 23.26 4.05 4.63
C ASN A 564 24.24 4.18 3.44
N GLY A 565 24.84 3.05 3.05
CA GLY A 565 25.82 2.96 1.96
C GLY A 565 27.25 3.40 2.31
N MET A 566 27.53 3.71 3.58
CA MET A 566 28.87 4.11 4.04
C MET A 566 29.43 3.09 5.03
N TRP A 567 30.65 2.60 4.80
CA TRP A 567 31.35 1.74 5.75
C TRP A 567 31.99 2.56 6.87
N VAL A 568 31.40 2.51 8.06
CA VAL A 568 31.81 3.28 9.25
C VAL A 568 32.39 2.37 10.31
N THR A 569 33.32 2.88 11.13
CA THR A 569 33.91 2.11 12.23
C THR A 569 32.82 1.70 13.23
N ALA A 570 32.94 0.51 13.80
CA ALA A 570 32.00 -0.03 14.79
C ALA A 570 32.74 -0.86 15.85
N PRO A 571 32.07 -1.23 16.97
CA PRO A 571 32.63 -2.19 17.92
C PRO A 571 33.07 -3.50 17.25
N PRO A 572 34.06 -4.23 17.79
CA PRO A 572 34.61 -5.46 17.20
C PRO A 572 33.54 -6.49 16.80
N ASN A 573 32.49 -6.61 17.61
CA ASN A 573 31.29 -7.37 17.30
C ASN A 573 30.06 -6.47 17.57
N PRO A 574 29.52 -5.76 16.55
CA PRO A 574 28.44 -4.81 16.74
C PRO A 574 27.16 -5.49 17.23
N GLY A 575 26.84 -6.70 16.73
CA GLY A 575 25.68 -7.48 17.17
C GLY A 575 25.75 -7.87 18.65
N ARG A 576 26.90 -8.33 19.13
CA ARG A 576 27.11 -8.61 20.56
C ARG A 576 27.05 -7.33 21.39
N TYR A 577 27.61 -6.23 20.89
CA TYR A 577 27.59 -4.93 21.57
C TYR A 577 26.14 -4.48 21.82
N VAL A 578 25.29 -4.45 20.78
CA VAL A 578 23.89 -4.05 20.96
C VAL A 578 23.07 -5.07 21.74
N ARG A 579 23.36 -6.38 21.64
CA ARG A 579 22.72 -7.41 22.49
C ARG A 579 22.99 -7.18 23.97
N ASN A 580 24.23 -6.84 24.31
CA ASN A 580 24.58 -6.54 25.70
C ASN A 580 23.89 -5.27 26.22
N ALA A 581 23.63 -4.30 25.34
CA ALA A 581 22.94 -3.05 25.69
C ALA A 581 21.41 -3.25 25.83
N TYR A 582 20.78 -3.96 24.90
CA TYR A 582 19.32 -4.02 24.78
C TYR A 582 18.69 -5.36 25.20
N GLY A 583 19.47 -6.43 25.43
CA GLY A 583 18.96 -7.74 25.84
C GLY A 583 18.87 -8.76 24.70
N ASP A 584 18.15 -9.86 24.94
CA ASP A 584 18.30 -11.09 24.15
C ASP A 584 17.65 -11.09 22.76
N ASN A 585 16.63 -10.25 22.52
CA ASN A 585 15.94 -10.21 21.21
C ASN A 585 16.09 -8.86 20.50
N ILE A 586 17.32 -8.49 20.17
CA ILE A 586 17.63 -7.26 19.42
C ILE A 586 17.17 -7.28 17.96
N LEU A 587 16.69 -8.40 17.42
CA LEU A 587 16.19 -8.47 16.03
C LEU A 587 14.68 -8.27 15.96
N GLY A 588 13.98 -8.36 17.11
CA GLY A 588 12.59 -7.93 17.25
C GLY A 588 12.44 -6.42 17.07
N HIS A 589 11.31 -6.01 16.48
CA HIS A 589 11.03 -4.62 16.18
C HIS A 589 10.26 -3.95 17.32
N VAL A 590 11.02 -3.32 18.20
CA VAL A 590 10.49 -2.31 19.14
C VAL A 590 10.67 -0.93 18.52
N GLN A 591 9.66 -0.08 18.68
CA GLN A 591 9.79 1.34 18.37
C GLN A 591 10.66 2.06 19.40
N HIS A 592 10.79 3.38 19.30
CA HIS A 592 11.64 4.15 20.20
C HIS A 592 11.22 3.97 21.67
N TRP A 593 12.18 3.89 22.60
CA TRP A 593 11.92 3.61 24.02
C TRP A 593 10.95 4.60 24.68
N ARG A 594 10.99 5.88 24.27
CA ARG A 594 10.04 6.92 24.72
C ARG A 594 8.60 6.60 24.35
N ASP A 595 8.38 5.92 23.22
CA ASP A 595 7.04 5.53 22.75
C ASP A 595 6.39 4.47 23.65
N TYR A 596 7.20 3.76 24.44
CA TYR A 596 6.76 2.76 25.41
C TYR A 596 6.75 3.29 26.85
N GLY A 597 7.01 4.59 27.05
CA GLY A 597 7.07 5.18 28.38
C GLY A 597 8.22 4.63 29.24
N LEU A 598 9.26 4.06 28.61
CA LEU A 598 10.42 3.57 29.33
C LEU A 598 11.22 4.76 29.87
N PRO A 599 11.90 4.63 31.02
CA PRO A 599 12.62 5.73 31.64
C PRO A 599 13.92 6.07 30.92
N THR A 600 14.52 5.11 30.20
CA THR A 600 15.82 5.30 29.53
C THR A 600 15.87 4.50 28.22
N GLY A 601 16.75 4.93 27.31
CA GLY A 601 17.12 4.17 26.12
C GLY A 601 17.95 2.91 26.38
N TRP A 602 18.25 2.60 27.65
CA TRP A 602 18.98 1.40 28.07
C TRP A 602 18.06 0.31 28.62
N ALA A 603 16.74 0.53 28.57
CA ALA A 603 15.77 -0.45 29.01
C ALA A 603 15.83 -1.72 28.13
N ARG A 604 15.75 -2.89 28.77
CA ARG A 604 15.81 -4.19 28.08
C ARG A 604 14.60 -4.39 27.17
N TYR A 605 14.85 -4.86 25.96
CA TYR A 605 13.85 -5.33 25.01
C TYR A 605 13.52 -6.79 25.32
N ALA A 606 12.60 -7.00 26.25
CA ALA A 606 12.09 -8.33 26.61
C ALA A 606 10.67 -8.53 26.04
N ASN A 607 10.34 -9.75 25.61
CA ASN A 607 9.01 -10.16 25.11
C ASN A 607 8.52 -9.46 23.83
N VAL A 608 9.42 -8.88 23.03
CA VAL A 608 9.07 -8.09 21.83
C VAL A 608 8.35 -8.94 20.77
N GLU A 609 8.68 -10.21 20.67
CA GLU A 609 8.04 -11.16 19.77
C GLU A 609 6.53 -11.34 20.04
N ASN A 610 6.08 -11.03 21.26
CA ASN A 610 4.67 -11.13 21.66
C ASN A 610 3.93 -9.79 21.53
N GLU A 611 4.64 -8.69 21.27
CA GLU A 611 4.05 -7.36 21.20
C GLU A 611 3.79 -6.94 19.75
N GLN A 612 2.58 -6.42 19.51
CA GLN A 612 2.22 -5.77 18.25
C GLN A 612 2.67 -4.32 18.27
N PHE A 613 3.00 -3.77 17.10
CA PHE A 613 3.22 -2.33 16.95
C PHE A 613 2.06 -1.52 17.55
N ARG A 614 2.39 -0.35 18.09
CA ARG A 614 1.40 0.57 18.65
C ARG A 614 0.43 1.05 17.58
N ILE A 615 -0.75 1.46 18.02
CA ILE A 615 -1.81 1.92 17.12
C ILE A 615 -1.35 3.21 16.45
N CYS A 616 -1.48 3.23 15.12
CA CYS A 616 -1.23 4.40 14.30
C CYS A 616 -2.33 5.46 14.53
N PRO A 617 -1.96 6.71 14.85
CA PRO A 617 -2.95 7.79 15.01
C PRO A 617 -3.73 8.07 13.71
N LYS A 618 -5.01 8.45 13.86
CA LYS A 618 -5.94 8.61 12.71
C LYS A 618 -5.55 9.73 11.75
N GLN A 619 -4.76 10.71 12.18
CA GLN A 619 -4.31 11.82 11.34
C GLN A 619 -3.24 11.42 10.32
N PHE A 620 -2.56 10.28 10.52
CA PHE A 620 -1.51 9.82 9.61
C PHE A 620 -2.08 8.97 8.49
N ALA A 621 -1.43 9.05 7.32
CA ALA A 621 -1.81 8.24 6.18
C ALA A 621 -1.65 6.75 6.48
N ARG A 622 -2.65 5.94 6.10
CA ARG A 622 -2.71 4.51 6.47
C ARG A 622 -1.46 3.72 6.04
N HIS A 623 -0.86 4.04 4.90
CA HIS A 623 0.35 3.39 4.39
C HIS A 623 1.63 3.74 5.16
N SER A 624 1.58 4.73 6.07
CA SER A 624 2.66 5.03 7.02
C SER A 624 2.55 4.24 8.33
N CYS A 625 1.40 3.61 8.60
CA CYS A 625 1.19 2.91 9.85
C CYS A 625 2.05 1.63 9.94
N LEU A 626 2.70 1.42 11.09
CA LEU A 626 3.42 0.18 11.36
C LEU A 626 2.43 -0.99 11.54
N ARG A 627 1.47 -0.83 12.45
CA ARG A 627 0.45 -1.86 12.70
C ARG A 627 -0.45 -2.03 11.47
N GLY A 628 -0.62 -3.28 11.04
CA GLY A 628 -1.47 -3.65 9.91
C GLY A 628 -0.76 -3.65 8.55
N ASN A 629 0.38 -2.97 8.43
CA ASN A 629 1.23 -3.05 7.24
C ASN A 629 2.52 -3.85 7.50
N TYR A 630 3.02 -3.88 8.74
CA TYR A 630 4.28 -4.51 9.13
C TYR A 630 4.10 -5.52 10.27
N LEU A 631 4.94 -6.56 10.28
CA LEU A 631 5.10 -7.51 11.36
C LEU A 631 6.20 -7.04 12.33
N SER A 632 6.06 -7.34 13.62
CA SER A 632 7.08 -7.03 14.66
C SER A 632 8.33 -7.92 14.58
N ALA A 633 8.36 -8.89 13.67
CA ALA A 633 9.49 -9.76 13.41
C ALA A 633 9.91 -9.73 11.92
N GLY A 634 11.20 -9.96 11.68
CA GLY A 634 11.77 -10.06 10.33
C GLY A 634 11.97 -8.71 9.63
N ASN A 635 13.07 -8.57 8.89
CA ASN A 635 13.51 -7.29 8.31
C ASN A 635 13.23 -7.11 6.81
N ILE A 636 12.96 -8.20 6.07
CA ILE A 636 12.73 -8.18 4.61
C ILE A 636 11.65 -7.17 4.20
N GLN A 637 10.62 -7.03 5.03
CA GLN A 637 9.49 -6.13 4.81
C GLN A 637 9.85 -4.62 4.91
N PHE A 638 11.04 -4.30 5.39
CA PHE A 638 11.56 -2.93 5.57
C PHE A 638 12.70 -2.62 4.58
N GLN A 639 13.10 -3.55 3.72
CA GLN A 639 14.21 -3.33 2.79
C GLN A 639 13.94 -2.16 1.82
N ASP A 640 12.68 -1.97 1.40
CA ASP A 640 12.26 -0.82 0.58
C ASP A 640 12.27 0.52 1.36
N SER A 641 12.42 0.48 2.69
CA SER A 641 12.39 1.65 3.58
C SER A 641 13.75 2.16 4.02
N VAL A 642 14.80 1.40 3.74
CA VAL A 642 16.15 1.58 4.29
C VAL A 642 17.18 1.83 3.18
N LEU A 643 16.79 1.66 1.91
CA LEU A 643 17.62 1.84 0.71
C LEU A 643 17.30 3.13 -0.05
#